data_AF-A0A4R7K3T0-F1
#
_entry.id   AF-A0A4R7K3T0-F1
#
_cell.length_a   1.000
_cell.length_b   1.000
_cell.length_c   1.000
_cell.angle_alpha   90.00
_cell.angle_beta   90.00
_cell.angle_gamma   90.00
#
_symmetry.space_group_name_H-M   'P 1'
#
loop_
_entity.id
_entity.type
_entity.pdbx_description
1 polymer ?
#
loop_
_entity_poly.entity_id
_entity_poly.type
_entity_poly.pdbx_seq_one_letter_code
_entity_poly.pdbx_strand_id
1 'polypeptide(L)'
;MQNFQNQFTKLTLSIFASLLLFSCSKDADLLSEYVINTDDARIENSLLINDSFFIEAGQSTIVMDVLNNDNFDADAEVRIIQTSEPLNGIVTINDDNTLTYKVNTESSSETNTTEETTTEETTPEETTPEETIPEETTPEETTPEETTPEETTPEETTPEETTPEETTPEETTQEEAVTDSFTYTTEETDEAGNVTTQEASVTVNIAQNNIATSGTNVYYVTTSGNGGNNGKSVSASWSLAHAFGSAKAGDIIYIKAGNYGSSKMTINKSGASGNTIKFIGYTNEPGDIIANQGSTFNYGDNADATKMPLLDSNNTGEGIIIAGAHVELHNFQVKDFSIGIKASGQNVTLNNVVVLDMGNQSTSGYDGFGIHFMNTSNSIIQNSYIENSTAESFKVYGGGNNRISYLEVRADNPINPTDYYLLLSNTSNNIVEDSRVERAPGLSHPGHGLICKWNSKNNTFRRCETKYTGVEMAFSDVTGNLFEDIRMIGQGRDHYQTNIDFRNGANNNTVRNIHITDVSYAFAFVDDNDGFTPSPDTDVPHAGYNNKIENVVVENASMLLRALPGTLIGGDINAFVRNNIFDNCTFTNYGVLANFYMRNEGNEFKNSSFKNGSVGIKINNGSPYRSDILNNVKFTNCTFENAPQ
;
A
#
# COMPACT_ATOMS: atom_id res chain seq x y z
N MET A 1 -39.74 61.40 8.17
CA MET A 1 -38.71 60.81 9.06
C MET A 1 -38.27 59.44 8.50
N GLN A 2 -38.20 59.23 7.18
CA GLN A 2 -36.99 59.38 6.36
C GLN A 2 -35.76 60.00 7.04
N ASN A 3 -34.62 59.29 6.90
CA ASN A 3 -33.24 59.65 7.25
C ASN A 3 -32.65 59.19 8.59
N PHE A 4 -32.86 57.93 9.03
CA PHE A 4 -31.94 57.37 10.06
C PHE A 4 -31.64 55.86 10.01
N GLN A 5 -32.05 55.11 8.98
CA GLN A 5 -31.74 53.67 8.88
C GLN A 5 -31.05 53.22 7.59
N ASN A 6 -30.65 54.16 6.72
CA ASN A 6 -30.01 53.84 5.43
C ASN A 6 -28.49 54.10 5.39
N GLN A 7 -27.84 54.33 6.54
CA GLN A 7 -26.41 54.67 6.60
C GLN A 7 -25.52 53.65 7.30
N PHE A 8 -26.06 52.58 7.90
CA PHE A 8 -25.23 51.54 8.56
C PHE A 8 -25.03 50.25 7.75
N THR A 9 -25.79 50.03 6.68
CA THR A 9 -25.60 48.87 5.77
C THR A 9 -24.78 49.20 4.52
N LYS A 10 -24.47 50.48 4.27
CA LYS A 10 -23.59 50.91 3.17
C LYS A 10 -22.14 51.18 3.59
N LEU A 11 -21.83 51.17 4.89
CA LEU A 11 -20.46 51.39 5.37
C LEU A 11 -19.69 50.06 5.57
N THR A 12 -20.38 48.95 5.82
CA THR A 12 -19.76 47.62 5.98
C THR A 12 -19.52 46.89 4.65
N LEU A 13 -20.20 47.29 3.57
CA LEU A 13 -19.95 46.78 2.21
C LEU A 13 -18.92 47.62 1.43
N SER A 14 -18.56 48.80 1.93
CA SER A 14 -17.58 49.71 1.31
C SER A 14 -16.19 49.64 1.93
N ILE A 15 -16.03 48.95 3.07
CA ILE A 15 -14.72 48.64 3.69
C ILE A 15 -14.22 47.24 3.26
N PHE A 16 -15.10 46.35 2.78
CA PHE A 16 -14.70 45.08 2.15
C PHE A 16 -14.48 45.19 0.63
N ALA A 17 -14.93 46.28 0.00
CA ALA A 17 -14.74 46.57 -1.43
C ALA A 17 -13.62 47.59 -1.72
N SER A 18 -12.97 48.14 -0.69
CA SER A 18 -11.79 49.03 -0.80
C SER A 18 -10.46 48.36 -0.45
N LEU A 19 -10.49 47.08 -0.04
CA LEU A 19 -9.31 46.20 0.08
C LEU A 19 -9.07 45.32 -1.17
N LEU A 20 -9.87 45.51 -2.24
CA LEU A 20 -9.71 44.82 -3.53
C LEU A 20 -9.26 45.75 -4.68
N LEU A 21 -8.86 46.98 -4.38
CA LEU A 21 -8.43 47.97 -5.40
C LEU A 21 -7.04 48.60 -5.15
N PHE A 22 -6.21 48.01 -4.28
CA PHE A 22 -4.80 48.38 -4.11
C PHE A 22 -3.87 47.15 -3.99
N SER A 23 -4.07 46.15 -4.85
CA SER A 23 -3.11 45.05 -5.01
C SER A 23 -2.95 44.68 -6.47
N CYS A 24 -2.57 45.66 -7.29
CA CYS A 24 -2.02 45.46 -8.63
C CYS A 24 -1.13 46.67 -8.96
N SER A 25 0.13 46.61 -8.53
CA SER A 25 1.21 47.30 -9.22
C SER A 25 2.54 46.61 -8.88
N LYS A 26 2.80 45.49 -9.57
CA LYS A 26 4.16 45.05 -9.96
C LYS A 26 4.21 43.87 -10.96
N ASP A 27 3.08 43.25 -11.30
CA ASP A 27 3.06 42.13 -12.26
C ASP A 27 2.48 42.48 -13.66
N ALA A 28 2.20 43.76 -13.94
CA ALA A 28 1.69 44.18 -15.25
C ALA A 28 2.78 44.54 -16.28
N ASP A 29 4.06 44.55 -15.88
CA ASP A 29 5.20 44.80 -16.77
C ASP A 29 5.79 43.52 -17.39
N LEU A 30 5.25 42.33 -17.08
CA LEU A 30 5.67 41.05 -17.68
C LEU A 30 4.75 40.55 -18.81
N LEU A 31 3.71 41.30 -19.17
CA LEU A 31 2.76 40.93 -20.23
C LEU A 31 2.70 41.93 -21.39
N SER A 32 3.55 42.97 -21.39
CA SER A 32 3.60 43.97 -22.45
C SER A 32 4.71 43.74 -23.50
N GLU A 33 5.57 42.73 -23.35
CA GLU A 33 6.53 42.34 -24.40
C GLU A 33 5.97 41.32 -25.41
N TYR A 34 4.77 40.78 -25.20
CA TYR A 34 4.19 39.79 -26.12
C TYR A 34 3.19 40.37 -27.10
N VAL A 35 3.59 41.39 -27.88
CA VAL A 35 2.88 41.74 -29.13
C VAL A 35 3.89 42.15 -30.21
N ILE A 36 4.09 41.20 -31.14
CA ILE A 36 4.56 41.31 -32.54
C ILE A 36 6.07 41.52 -32.72
N ASN A 37 6.76 40.41 -32.95
CA ASN A 37 7.63 40.29 -34.11
C ASN A 37 7.33 38.96 -34.82
N THR A 38 6.83 39.08 -36.04
CA THR A 38 6.84 38.01 -37.04
C THR A 38 8.29 37.70 -37.37
N ASP A 39 8.81 36.57 -36.90
CA ASP A 39 9.76 35.70 -37.59
C ASP A 39 9.98 34.43 -36.75
N ASP A 40 10.06 33.30 -37.45
CA ASP A 40 10.21 31.92 -36.97
C ASP A 40 11.38 31.73 -35.96
N ALA A 41 11.08 31.84 -34.67
CA ALA A 41 11.97 31.38 -33.62
C ALA A 41 11.16 30.53 -32.64
N ARG A 42 11.27 29.20 -32.78
CA ARG A 42 10.91 28.22 -31.75
C ARG A 42 11.52 28.71 -30.43
N ILE A 43 10.67 29.07 -29.48
CA ILE A 43 11.07 29.26 -28.10
C ILE A 43 11.56 27.89 -27.63
N GLU A 44 12.87 27.73 -27.38
CA GLU A 44 13.42 26.54 -26.71
C GLU A 44 12.90 26.51 -25.27
N ASN A 45 11.73 25.90 -25.10
CA ASN A 45 11.35 25.33 -23.81
C ASN A 45 12.19 24.06 -23.64
N SER A 46 12.98 24.01 -22.58
CA SER A 46 13.63 22.77 -22.10
C SER A 46 12.59 21.64 -22.09
N LEU A 47 12.78 20.61 -22.93
CA LEU A 47 11.87 19.45 -22.98
C LEU A 47 12.11 18.51 -21.79
N LEU A 48 13.34 18.55 -21.26
CA LEU A 48 13.75 17.78 -20.08
C LEU A 48 13.51 18.56 -18.79
N ILE A 49 13.08 17.85 -17.75
CA ILE A 49 12.86 18.32 -16.39
C ILE A 49 13.88 17.64 -15.48
N ASN A 50 14.39 18.37 -14.47
CA ASN A 50 15.28 17.78 -13.48
C ASN A 50 14.52 16.81 -12.57
N ASP A 51 15.10 15.64 -12.34
CA ASP A 51 14.48 14.59 -11.56
C ASP A 51 15.02 14.49 -10.14
N SER A 52 14.19 13.93 -9.26
CA SER A 52 14.59 13.61 -7.90
C SER A 52 14.10 12.21 -7.53
N PHE A 53 15.04 11.34 -7.17
CA PHE A 53 14.77 10.00 -6.67
C PHE A 53 15.23 9.85 -5.22
N PHE A 54 14.68 8.85 -4.53
CA PHE A 54 15.02 8.53 -3.15
C PHE A 54 15.47 7.07 -3.09
N ILE A 55 16.61 6.84 -2.46
CA ILE A 55 17.12 5.51 -2.11
C ILE A 55 16.86 5.32 -0.63
N GLU A 56 15.98 4.37 -0.30
CA GLU A 56 15.67 4.06 1.08
C GLU A 56 16.86 3.41 1.80
N ALA A 57 16.85 3.49 3.11
CA ALA A 57 17.93 3.00 3.94
C ALA A 57 18.12 1.48 3.71
N GLY A 58 19.26 1.11 3.12
CA GLY A 58 19.63 -0.29 2.81
C GLY A 58 19.49 -0.67 1.36
N GLN A 59 18.84 0.17 0.57
CA GLN A 59 18.83 0.02 -0.87
C GLN A 59 20.19 0.41 -1.46
N SER A 60 20.78 -0.49 -2.25
CA SER A 60 22.04 -0.22 -2.95
C SER A 60 21.84 0.08 -4.44
N THR A 61 20.61 -0.06 -4.96
CA THR A 61 20.30 0.15 -6.39
C THR A 61 18.85 0.58 -6.60
N ILE A 62 18.62 1.53 -7.50
CA ILE A 62 17.30 1.95 -8.02
C ILE A 62 17.29 1.93 -9.55
N VAL A 63 16.12 1.64 -10.14
CA VAL A 63 15.82 1.92 -11.55
C VAL A 63 15.00 3.21 -11.60
N MET A 64 15.36 4.12 -12.49
CA MET A 64 14.85 5.48 -12.59
C MET A 64 14.30 5.70 -13.99
N ASP A 65 13.00 5.95 -14.07
CA ASP A 65 12.37 6.43 -15.29
C ASP A 65 12.39 7.96 -15.30
N VAL A 66 13.47 8.51 -15.85
CA VAL A 66 13.76 9.95 -15.88
C VAL A 66 12.96 10.71 -16.96
N LEU A 67 12.35 9.99 -17.91
CA LEU A 67 11.64 10.61 -19.03
C LEU A 67 10.13 10.74 -18.78
N ASN A 68 9.61 10.11 -17.72
CA ASN A 68 8.18 10.01 -17.46
C ASN A 68 7.49 11.36 -17.16
N ASN A 69 8.25 12.36 -16.73
CA ASN A 69 7.78 13.72 -16.45
C ASN A 69 8.22 14.74 -17.51
N ASP A 70 8.96 14.32 -18.54
CA ASP A 70 9.44 15.16 -19.62
C ASP A 70 8.35 15.38 -20.68
N ASN A 71 8.52 16.44 -21.47
CA ASN A 71 7.53 16.84 -22.45
C ASN A 71 8.12 16.73 -23.87
N PHE A 72 7.90 15.59 -24.52
CA PHE A 72 8.28 15.33 -25.91
C PHE A 72 7.08 15.36 -26.86
N ASP A 73 7.33 15.57 -28.15
CA ASP A 73 6.30 15.41 -29.18
C ASP A 73 5.90 13.92 -29.32
N ALA A 74 4.61 13.64 -29.52
CA ALA A 74 4.05 12.28 -29.50
C ALA A 74 4.63 11.32 -30.56
N ASP A 75 5.23 11.88 -31.61
CA ASP A 75 5.81 11.16 -32.75
C ASP A 75 7.36 11.18 -32.75
N ALA A 76 7.99 11.78 -31.73
CA ALA A 76 9.44 11.86 -31.62
C ALA A 76 10.06 10.59 -31.03
N GLU A 77 11.17 10.13 -31.61
CA GLU A 77 11.97 9.04 -31.04
C GLU A 77 13.01 9.60 -30.07
N VAL A 78 12.89 9.28 -28.78
CA VAL A 78 13.76 9.79 -27.71
C VAL A 78 14.59 8.66 -27.11
N ARG A 79 15.92 8.86 -26.99
CA ARG A 79 16.84 7.89 -26.42
C ARG A 79 17.82 8.54 -25.46
N ILE A 80 18.06 7.94 -24.30
CA ILE A 80 19.15 8.34 -23.42
C ILE A 80 20.46 7.80 -24.01
N ILE A 81 21.39 8.70 -24.33
CA ILE A 81 22.64 8.35 -25.04
C ILE A 81 23.88 8.46 -24.14
N GLN A 82 23.81 9.23 -23.05
CA GLN A 82 24.95 9.47 -22.18
C GLN A 82 24.51 9.84 -20.76
N THR A 83 25.33 9.50 -19.76
CA THR A 83 25.23 10.00 -18.40
C THR A 83 26.59 10.50 -17.91
N SER A 84 26.62 11.46 -16.99
CA SER A 84 27.83 11.77 -16.21
C SER A 84 27.96 10.83 -15.00
N GLU A 85 29.16 10.75 -14.43
CA GLU A 85 29.43 9.89 -13.27
C GLU A 85 29.07 10.65 -11.97
N PRO A 86 28.15 10.10 -11.13
CA PRO A 86 27.88 10.65 -9.82
C PRO A 86 29.01 10.37 -8.82
N LEU A 87 29.01 11.07 -7.68
CA LEU A 87 30.08 10.98 -6.68
C LEU A 87 29.97 9.72 -5.81
N ASN A 88 28.76 9.35 -5.41
CA ASN A 88 28.48 8.31 -4.41
C ASN A 88 27.93 7.01 -5.03
N GLY A 89 27.91 6.91 -6.36
CA GLY A 89 27.38 5.74 -7.05
C GLY A 89 27.87 5.58 -8.48
N ILE A 90 27.23 4.68 -9.22
CA ILE A 90 27.45 4.41 -10.65
C ILE A 90 26.09 4.37 -11.33
N VAL A 91 25.98 4.99 -12.51
CA VAL A 91 24.77 4.97 -13.34
C VAL A 91 24.99 4.13 -14.59
N THR A 92 23.99 3.36 -15.00
CA THR A 92 23.97 2.57 -16.25
C THR A 92 22.70 2.86 -17.03
N ILE A 93 22.81 3.02 -18.35
CA ILE A 93 21.67 3.16 -19.27
C ILE A 93 21.15 1.75 -19.59
N ASN A 94 19.85 1.52 -19.42
CA ASN A 94 19.21 0.23 -19.68
C ASN A 94 18.66 0.17 -21.13
N ASP A 95 18.43 -1.04 -21.64
CA ASP A 95 17.91 -1.27 -23.01
C ASP A 95 16.47 -0.72 -23.21
N ASP A 96 15.72 -0.55 -22.12
CA ASP A 96 14.35 -0.02 -22.08
C ASP A 96 14.28 1.50 -21.93
N ASN A 97 15.42 2.20 -22.08
CA ASN A 97 15.54 3.65 -21.99
C ASN A 97 15.34 4.23 -20.58
N THR A 98 15.47 3.41 -19.54
CA THR A 98 15.57 3.84 -18.13
C THR A 98 17.03 3.90 -17.66
N LEU A 99 17.27 4.44 -16.46
CA LEU A 99 18.59 4.49 -15.83
C LEU A 99 18.64 3.63 -14.56
N THR A 100 19.73 2.89 -14.35
CA THR A 100 20.00 2.19 -13.08
C THR A 100 21.08 2.95 -12.31
N TYR A 101 20.79 3.41 -11.10
CA TYR A 101 21.79 3.98 -10.18
C TYR A 101 22.14 2.95 -9.09
N LYS A 102 23.43 2.75 -8.82
CA LYS A 102 23.96 1.86 -7.78
C LYS A 102 24.90 2.63 -6.83
N VAL A 103 24.68 2.51 -5.51
CA VAL A 103 25.52 3.14 -4.48
C VAL A 103 26.90 2.46 -4.39
N ASN A 104 27.97 3.25 -4.26
CA ASN A 104 29.33 2.76 -4.03
C ASN A 104 29.53 2.39 -2.55
N THR A 105 29.65 1.09 -2.22
CA THR A 105 29.76 0.58 -0.84
C THR A 105 31.17 0.67 -0.22
N GLU A 106 32.11 1.44 -0.78
CA GLU A 106 33.51 1.48 -0.30
C GLU A 106 34.05 2.87 0.10
N SER A 107 33.20 3.89 0.30
CA SER A 107 33.69 5.21 0.71
C SER A 107 32.84 5.85 1.81
N SER A 108 32.97 5.36 3.05
CA SER A 108 32.48 6.04 4.25
C SER A 108 33.58 6.18 5.30
N SER A 109 34.73 6.72 4.90
CA SER A 109 35.71 7.24 5.86
C SER A 109 36.55 8.35 5.25
N GLU A 110 35.95 9.50 4.98
CA GLU A 110 36.67 10.79 4.89
C GLU A 110 35.65 11.93 4.83
N THR A 111 35.29 12.48 6.00
CA THR A 111 34.60 13.76 6.09
C THR A 111 35.60 14.88 5.82
N ASN A 112 35.56 15.43 4.61
CA ASN A 112 36.22 16.70 4.28
C ASN A 112 35.56 17.84 5.06
N THR A 113 36.22 18.29 6.12
CA THR A 113 35.88 19.54 6.82
C THR A 113 36.60 20.69 6.13
N THR A 114 35.83 21.63 5.59
CA THR A 114 36.33 22.91 5.07
C THR A 114 36.99 23.71 6.20
N GLU A 115 38.28 23.97 6.05
CA GLU A 115 39.05 24.89 6.90
C GLU A 115 38.55 26.34 6.73
N GLU A 116 38.01 26.92 7.80
CA GLU A 116 38.15 28.36 8.04
C GLU A 116 39.18 28.58 9.14
N THR A 117 40.31 29.14 8.71
CA THR A 117 41.41 29.61 9.56
C THR A 117 40.98 30.80 10.41
N THR A 118 41.02 30.67 11.73
CA THR A 118 41.30 31.81 12.62
C THR A 118 42.22 31.39 13.76
N THR A 119 43.15 32.31 14.04
CA THR A 119 44.45 32.19 14.71
C THR A 119 44.41 31.93 16.21
N GLU A 120 45.50 31.30 16.65
CA GLU A 120 45.96 30.99 18.01
C GLU A 120 45.74 32.08 19.07
N GLU A 121 45.42 31.66 20.31
CA GLU A 121 46.18 32.13 21.47
C GLU A 121 46.28 31.04 22.55
N THR A 122 47.52 30.78 22.95
CA THR A 122 47.97 29.78 23.92
C THR A 122 47.93 30.31 25.35
N THR A 123 47.56 29.47 26.34
CA THR A 123 48.14 29.54 27.69
C THR A 123 48.08 28.16 28.37
N PRO A 124 49.19 27.65 28.95
CA PRO A 124 49.26 26.30 29.50
C PRO A 124 49.11 26.23 31.04
N GLU A 125 48.69 25.02 31.47
CA GLU A 125 48.94 24.28 32.72
C GLU A 125 48.68 24.93 34.09
N GLU A 126 47.94 24.19 34.94
CA GLU A 126 48.55 23.69 36.19
C GLU A 126 47.83 22.44 36.74
N THR A 127 48.65 21.45 37.09
CA THR A 127 48.31 20.21 37.79
C THR A 127 48.60 20.33 39.29
N THR A 128 47.72 19.82 40.15
CA THR A 128 48.07 19.49 41.55
C THR A 128 47.35 18.21 41.99
N PRO A 129 48.08 17.14 42.37
CA PRO A 129 47.54 15.97 43.06
C PRO A 129 47.81 16.03 44.59
N GLU A 130 47.38 14.97 45.29
CA GLU A 130 47.56 14.62 46.73
C GLU A 130 46.25 14.72 47.54
N GLU A 131 45.89 13.83 48.46
CA GLU A 131 46.51 12.61 49.00
C GLU A 131 45.41 11.77 49.70
N THR A 132 45.65 10.46 49.79
CA THR A 132 44.84 9.46 50.51
C THR A 132 45.26 9.33 51.97
N ILE A 133 44.31 9.15 52.90
CA ILE A 133 44.54 8.61 54.25
C ILE A 133 43.50 7.51 54.53
N PRO A 134 43.91 6.28 54.92
CA PRO A 134 43.01 5.25 55.41
C PRO A 134 43.11 5.11 56.94
N GLU A 135 42.00 4.80 57.62
CA GLU A 135 42.06 4.18 58.95
C GLU A 135 41.06 3.01 59.08
N GLU A 136 41.58 1.98 59.73
CA GLU A 136 41.05 0.63 59.94
C GLU A 136 40.11 0.50 61.14
N THR A 137 39.14 -0.41 60.97
CA THR A 137 38.57 -1.42 61.88
C THR A 137 38.54 -1.20 63.41
N THR A 138 37.40 -1.50 64.04
CA THR A 138 37.25 -2.71 64.90
C THR A 138 35.77 -2.98 65.28
N PRO A 139 35.41 -4.24 65.61
CA PRO A 139 34.02 -4.70 65.73
C PRO A 139 33.54 -4.90 67.18
N GLU A 140 32.22 -4.87 67.42
CA GLU A 140 31.62 -5.52 68.59
C GLU A 140 30.36 -6.32 68.20
N GLU A 141 30.30 -7.55 68.71
CA GLU A 141 29.21 -8.53 68.61
C GLU A 141 28.31 -8.52 69.87
N THR A 142 27.16 -9.20 69.73
CA THR A 142 26.25 -9.77 70.77
C THR A 142 25.25 -8.77 71.38
N THR A 143 23.94 -9.04 71.57
CA THR A 143 23.10 -10.26 71.58
C THR A 143 21.61 -9.83 71.50
N PRO A 144 20.63 -10.75 71.31
CA PRO A 144 19.26 -10.41 70.92
C PRO A 144 18.30 -10.23 72.12
N GLU A 145 17.28 -9.38 71.96
CA GLU A 145 16.05 -9.44 72.75
C GLU A 145 14.83 -9.46 71.82
N GLU A 146 14.00 -10.50 71.99
CA GLU A 146 12.60 -10.48 71.56
C GLU A 146 11.80 -9.58 72.51
N THR A 147 10.79 -8.85 72.01
CA THR A 147 9.39 -9.02 72.43
C THR A 147 8.44 -8.03 71.72
N THR A 148 7.33 -8.62 71.23
CA THR A 148 5.96 -8.10 71.08
C THR A 148 5.61 -6.98 70.08
N PRO A 149 4.55 -7.17 69.26
CA PRO A 149 4.01 -6.14 68.38
C PRO A 149 2.98 -5.29 69.12
N GLU A 150 3.07 -3.97 68.98
CA GLU A 150 1.93 -3.07 69.21
C GLU A 150 1.57 -2.34 67.91
N GLU A 151 0.25 -2.30 67.69
CA GLU A 151 -0.43 -1.74 66.54
C GLU A 151 -0.68 -0.23 66.67
N THR A 152 -0.68 0.42 65.51
CA THR A 152 -1.45 1.62 65.12
C THR A 152 -1.04 3.00 65.64
N THR A 153 -0.59 3.84 64.71
CA THR A 153 -1.30 5.08 64.28
C THR A 153 -0.67 5.62 62.99
N PRO A 154 -1.43 6.03 61.96
CA PRO A 154 -0.87 6.69 60.79
C PRO A 154 -0.69 8.17 61.07
N GLU A 155 0.55 8.66 61.00
CA GLU A 155 0.82 10.10 60.89
C GLU A 155 0.72 10.53 59.43
N GLU A 156 -0.11 11.54 59.16
CA GLU A 156 -0.11 12.28 57.91
C GLU A 156 1.24 12.99 57.74
N THR A 157 1.92 12.70 56.63
CA THR A 157 3.05 13.50 56.16
C THR A 157 2.64 14.25 54.90
N THR A 158 2.92 15.55 54.94
CA THR A 158 2.67 16.56 53.93
C THR A 158 3.55 16.30 52.70
N PRO A 159 3.08 16.53 51.46
CA PRO A 159 3.90 16.33 50.28
C PRO A 159 4.97 17.42 50.20
N GLU A 160 6.24 17.01 50.16
CA GLU A 160 7.34 17.89 49.75
C GLU A 160 7.27 18.11 48.23
N GLU A 161 7.29 19.37 47.81
CA GLU A 161 7.51 19.76 46.43
C GLU A 161 8.91 19.34 45.98
N THR A 162 8.97 18.42 45.02
CA THR A 162 10.19 18.17 44.26
C THR A 162 10.17 19.04 43.01
N THR A 163 11.18 19.89 42.90
CA THR A 163 11.50 20.69 41.73
C THR A 163 11.87 19.75 40.58
N PRO A 164 11.33 19.91 39.36
CA PRO A 164 11.70 19.06 38.25
C PRO A 164 13.12 19.40 37.81
N GLU A 165 14.01 18.40 37.82
CA GLU A 165 15.28 18.48 37.10
C GLU A 165 14.98 18.61 35.59
N GLU A 166 15.48 19.67 34.98
CA GLU A 166 15.56 19.79 33.52
C GLU A 166 16.41 18.64 32.98
N THR A 167 15.74 17.67 32.36
CA THR A 167 16.40 16.73 31.47
C THR A 167 16.59 17.43 30.14
N THR A 168 17.85 17.73 29.83
CA THR A 168 18.29 18.14 28.50
C THR A 168 17.77 17.14 27.48
N PRO A 169 17.08 17.55 26.40
CA PRO A 169 16.69 16.63 25.35
C PRO A 169 17.97 16.02 24.76
N GLU A 170 18.07 14.68 24.76
CA GLU A 170 19.01 14.00 23.86
C GLU A 170 18.65 14.45 22.44
N GLU A 171 19.66 14.95 21.71
CA GLU A 171 19.56 15.17 20.28
C GLU A 171 19.07 13.89 19.63
N THR A 172 17.81 13.89 19.21
CA THR A 172 17.39 13.07 18.08
C THR A 172 18.29 13.43 16.92
N THR A 173 19.26 12.58 16.62
CA THR A 173 19.96 12.58 15.34
C THR A 173 18.90 12.62 14.25
N GLN A 174 18.75 13.78 13.61
CA GLN A 174 18.09 13.86 12.33
C GLN A 174 18.88 12.98 11.37
N GLU A 175 18.16 12.10 10.69
CA GLU A 175 18.64 11.27 9.59
C GLU A 175 19.11 12.21 8.47
N GLU A 176 20.40 12.52 8.41
CA GLU A 176 20.96 13.29 7.29
C GLU A 176 21.02 12.37 6.06
N ALA A 177 20.12 12.62 5.11
CA ALA A 177 20.19 12.01 3.79
C ALA A 177 21.42 12.53 3.04
N VAL A 178 22.26 11.64 2.52
CA VAL A 178 23.34 12.02 1.62
C VAL A 178 22.74 12.26 0.24
N THR A 179 22.99 13.42 -0.34
CA THR A 179 22.56 13.71 -1.72
C THR A 179 23.68 13.36 -2.69
N ASP A 180 23.32 12.76 -3.82
CA ASP A 180 24.18 12.53 -4.96
C ASP A 180 23.51 13.08 -6.22
N SER A 181 24.28 13.40 -7.25
CA SER A 181 23.72 13.97 -8.46
C SER A 181 24.53 13.62 -9.69
N PHE A 182 23.84 13.45 -10.82
CA PHE A 182 24.45 13.28 -12.14
C PHE A 182 23.56 13.92 -13.21
N THR A 183 24.04 13.96 -14.44
CA THR A 183 23.30 14.42 -15.62
C THR A 183 23.08 13.29 -16.61
N TYR A 184 21.99 13.36 -17.37
CA TYR A 184 21.75 12.50 -18.53
C TYR A 184 21.49 13.34 -19.78
N THR A 185 21.89 12.81 -20.93
CA THR A 185 21.68 13.43 -22.24
C THR A 185 20.74 12.56 -23.07
N THR A 186 19.68 13.17 -23.59
CA THR A 186 18.79 12.54 -24.57
C THR A 186 19.15 12.96 -25.99
N GLU A 187 18.88 12.07 -26.93
CA GLU A 187 18.83 12.32 -28.36
C GLU A 187 17.37 12.20 -28.80
N GLU A 188 16.82 13.24 -29.42
CA GLU A 188 15.48 13.27 -29.98
C GLU A 188 15.58 13.38 -31.49
N THR A 189 14.85 12.52 -32.21
CA THR A 189 14.70 12.62 -33.67
C THR A 189 13.27 13.01 -34.01
N ASP A 190 13.10 14.17 -34.65
CA ASP A 190 11.79 14.66 -35.09
C ASP A 190 11.27 13.90 -36.33
N GLU A 191 9.99 14.10 -36.68
CA GLU A 191 9.37 13.49 -37.87
C GLU A 191 10.12 13.81 -39.19
N ALA A 192 10.89 14.89 -39.23
CA ALA A 192 11.69 15.29 -40.38
C ALA A 192 13.11 14.69 -40.39
N GLY A 193 13.46 13.89 -39.38
CA GLY A 193 14.76 13.24 -39.24
C GLY A 193 15.86 14.17 -38.71
N ASN A 194 15.51 15.33 -38.15
CA ASN A 194 16.48 16.20 -37.47
C ASN A 194 16.75 15.66 -36.07
N VAL A 195 18.03 15.63 -35.70
CA VAL A 195 18.48 15.14 -34.41
C VAL A 195 18.86 16.31 -33.52
N THR A 196 18.30 16.36 -32.31
CA THR A 196 18.65 17.32 -31.25
C THR A 196 19.08 16.58 -30.00
N THR A 197 19.90 17.22 -29.17
CA THR A 197 20.32 16.66 -27.88
C THR A 197 20.06 17.64 -26.76
N GLN A 198 19.57 17.15 -25.62
CA GLN A 198 19.33 17.96 -24.41
C GLN A 198 19.90 17.25 -23.18
N GLU A 199 20.31 18.03 -22.18
CA GLU A 199 20.84 17.52 -20.92
C GLU A 199 19.96 17.96 -19.75
N ALA A 200 19.69 17.05 -18.82
CA ALA A 200 19.04 17.33 -17.54
C ALA A 200 19.79 16.68 -16.37
N SER A 201 19.47 17.13 -15.16
CA SER A 201 20.10 16.64 -13.92
C SER A 201 19.15 15.77 -13.11
N VAL A 202 19.72 14.76 -12.47
CA VAL A 202 19.05 13.87 -11.54
C VAL A 202 19.68 14.08 -10.16
N THR A 203 18.84 14.31 -9.15
CA THR A 203 19.23 14.27 -7.75
C THR A 203 18.79 12.96 -7.12
N VAL A 204 19.70 12.26 -6.47
CA VAL A 204 19.42 11.02 -5.73
C VAL A 204 19.63 11.30 -4.25
N ASN A 205 18.57 11.20 -3.46
CA ASN A 205 18.61 11.34 -2.01
C ASN A 205 18.80 9.96 -1.40
N ILE A 206 19.96 9.71 -0.81
CA ILE A 206 20.36 8.42 -0.23
C ILE A 206 20.13 8.49 1.28
N ALA A 207 19.12 7.77 1.77
CA ALA A 207 18.99 7.55 3.20
C ALA A 207 20.16 6.67 3.66
N GLN A 208 21.01 7.20 4.54
CA GLN A 208 22.05 6.39 5.14
C GLN A 208 21.43 5.41 6.13
N ASN A 209 21.68 4.13 5.90
CA ASN A 209 21.27 3.06 6.80
C ASN A 209 22.20 3.03 8.01
N ASN A 210 22.03 3.98 8.93
CA ASN A 210 22.57 3.84 10.29
C ASN A 210 21.73 2.79 11.04
N ILE A 211 21.87 1.53 10.63
CA ILE A 211 21.23 0.39 11.27
C ILE A 211 21.83 0.27 12.66
N ALA A 212 21.04 0.58 13.70
CA ALA A 212 21.47 0.48 15.07
C ALA A 212 21.72 -0.98 15.48
N THR A 213 22.96 -1.46 15.30
CA THR A 213 23.37 -2.82 15.71
C THR A 213 23.82 -2.91 17.16
N SER A 214 23.79 -1.80 17.90
CA SER A 214 24.12 -1.76 19.32
C SER A 214 23.35 -0.63 20.02
N GLY A 215 23.10 -0.78 21.31
CA GLY A 215 22.33 0.19 22.08
C GLY A 215 21.61 -0.43 23.27
N THR A 216 21.11 0.41 24.17
CA THR A 216 20.34 -0.03 25.35
C THR A 216 19.00 -0.67 24.95
N ASN A 217 18.45 -0.33 23.80
CA ASN A 217 17.20 -0.83 23.22
C ASN A 217 17.39 -1.84 22.07
N VAL A 218 18.64 -2.23 21.75
CA VAL A 218 18.92 -3.21 20.68
C VAL A 218 19.10 -4.61 21.25
N TYR A 219 18.47 -5.61 20.62
CA TYR A 219 18.49 -7.00 21.04
C TYR A 219 18.56 -7.99 19.86
N TYR A 220 18.99 -9.22 20.16
CA TYR A 220 19.19 -10.30 19.20
C TYR A 220 18.44 -11.56 19.60
N VAL A 221 17.88 -12.25 18.61
CA VAL A 221 17.18 -13.53 18.74
C VAL A 221 17.79 -14.54 17.78
N THR A 222 17.98 -15.77 18.26
CA THR A 222 18.39 -16.93 17.46
C THR A 222 17.54 -18.15 17.80
N THR A 223 17.62 -19.21 17.00
CA THR A 223 16.93 -20.48 17.26
C THR A 223 17.40 -21.17 18.55
N SER A 224 18.65 -20.92 18.98
CA SER A 224 19.21 -21.41 20.25
C SER A 224 19.06 -20.41 21.42
N GLY A 225 18.39 -19.28 21.20
CA GLY A 225 18.27 -18.22 22.19
C GLY A 225 17.46 -18.64 23.42
N ASN A 226 17.68 -17.93 24.53
CA ASN A 226 17.05 -18.24 25.82
C ASN A 226 16.51 -16.96 26.48
N GLY A 227 15.32 -17.02 27.08
CA GLY A 227 14.70 -15.88 27.75
C GLY A 227 15.41 -15.41 29.03
N GLY A 228 16.36 -16.17 29.57
CA GLY A 228 17.22 -15.75 30.67
C GLY A 228 18.47 -14.97 30.22
N ASN A 229 18.76 -14.90 28.93
CA ASN A 229 19.88 -14.13 28.41
C ASN A 229 19.55 -12.63 28.35
N ASN A 230 20.58 -11.78 28.21
CA ASN A 230 20.39 -10.33 28.13
C ASN A 230 19.99 -9.82 26.73
N GLY A 231 20.08 -10.66 25.69
CA GLY A 231 19.72 -10.33 24.31
C GLY A 231 20.72 -9.42 23.60
N LYS A 232 21.86 -9.04 24.22
CA LYS A 232 22.76 -7.99 23.68
C LYS A 232 23.74 -8.47 22.60
N SER A 233 23.75 -9.76 22.30
CA SER A 233 24.55 -10.33 21.22
C SER A 233 23.92 -11.63 20.71
N VAL A 234 24.39 -12.12 19.57
CA VAL A 234 23.99 -13.44 19.03
C VAL A 234 24.27 -14.57 20.03
N SER A 235 25.42 -14.54 20.71
CA SER A 235 25.82 -15.56 21.70
C SER A 235 25.01 -15.52 23.00
N ALA A 236 24.48 -14.36 23.37
CA ALA A 236 23.59 -14.15 24.51
C ALA A 236 22.18 -13.75 24.04
N SER A 237 21.70 -14.36 22.97
CA SER A 237 20.44 -14.00 22.32
C SER A 237 19.21 -14.47 23.10
N TRP A 238 18.11 -13.75 22.94
CA TRP A 238 16.78 -14.13 23.43
C TRP A 238 16.17 -15.24 22.60
N SER A 239 15.22 -15.98 23.20
CA SER A 239 14.29 -16.81 22.42
C SER A 239 13.23 -15.94 21.76
N LEU A 240 12.64 -16.41 20.66
CA LEU A 240 11.59 -15.66 19.95
C LEU A 240 10.37 -15.37 20.83
N ALA A 241 9.91 -16.36 21.60
CA ALA A 241 8.79 -16.20 22.53
C ALA A 241 9.08 -15.15 23.62
N HIS A 242 10.32 -15.08 24.12
CA HIS A 242 10.69 -14.05 25.09
C HIS A 242 10.69 -12.67 24.44
N ALA A 243 11.29 -12.51 23.26
CA ALA A 243 11.31 -11.25 22.54
C ALA A 243 9.89 -10.71 22.29
N PHE A 244 8.97 -11.53 21.77
CA PHE A 244 7.60 -11.11 21.49
C PHE A 244 6.78 -10.81 22.77
N GLY A 245 7.12 -11.46 23.89
CA GLY A 245 6.45 -11.26 25.18
C GLY A 245 6.99 -10.10 26.01
N SER A 246 8.25 -9.69 25.81
CA SER A 246 8.98 -8.79 26.70
C SER A 246 9.39 -7.45 26.09
N ALA A 247 9.30 -7.30 24.76
CA ALA A 247 9.65 -6.06 24.08
C ALA A 247 8.85 -4.83 24.57
N LYS A 248 9.48 -3.67 24.47
CA LYS A 248 8.98 -2.35 24.90
C LYS A 248 9.09 -1.36 23.75
N ALA A 249 8.36 -0.25 23.87
CA ALA A 249 8.42 0.86 22.92
C ALA A 249 9.87 1.31 22.68
N GLY A 250 10.22 1.48 21.40
CA GLY A 250 11.57 1.85 20.97
C GLY A 250 12.56 0.69 20.87
N ASP A 251 12.21 -0.53 21.30
CA ASP A 251 13.10 -1.68 21.16
C ASP A 251 13.28 -2.07 19.68
N ILE A 252 14.53 -2.39 19.31
CA ILE A 252 14.91 -2.95 18.02
C ILE A 252 15.41 -4.37 18.25
N ILE A 253 14.68 -5.35 17.74
CA ILE A 253 14.98 -6.77 17.93
C ILE A 253 15.33 -7.40 16.58
N TYR A 254 16.59 -7.80 16.41
CA TYR A 254 17.06 -8.52 15.24
C TYR A 254 16.93 -10.03 15.41
N ILE A 255 16.32 -10.68 14.43
CA ILE A 255 15.93 -12.09 14.49
C ILE A 255 16.65 -12.84 13.37
N LYS A 256 17.61 -13.67 13.75
CA LYS A 256 18.45 -14.36 12.77
C LYS A 256 17.62 -15.39 11.99
N ALA A 257 17.92 -15.58 10.71
CA ALA A 257 17.37 -16.65 9.92
C ALA A 257 17.52 -18.00 10.63
N GLY A 258 16.42 -18.74 10.67
CA GLY A 258 16.35 -20.04 11.29
C GLY A 258 14.90 -20.52 11.40
N ASN A 259 14.73 -21.81 11.69
CA ASN A 259 13.41 -22.40 11.93
C ASN A 259 13.06 -22.25 13.42
N TYR A 260 12.03 -21.46 13.71
CA TYR A 260 11.53 -21.17 15.05
C TYR A 260 10.35 -22.05 15.46
N GLY A 261 10.02 -23.05 14.65
CA GLY A 261 9.01 -24.08 14.92
C GLY A 261 7.58 -23.62 14.72
N SER A 262 6.64 -24.37 15.31
CA SER A 262 5.20 -24.28 15.03
C SER A 262 4.39 -23.60 16.15
N SER A 263 5.07 -22.95 17.10
CA SER A 263 4.37 -22.37 18.26
C SER A 263 3.71 -21.05 17.90
N LYS A 264 2.50 -20.85 18.41
CA LYS A 264 1.83 -19.56 18.32
C LYS A 264 2.65 -18.47 19.01
N MET A 265 2.97 -17.43 18.26
CA MET A 265 3.71 -16.26 18.74
C MET A 265 2.74 -15.09 18.93
N THR A 266 2.82 -14.38 20.06
CA THR A 266 1.89 -13.29 20.38
C THR A 266 2.63 -12.06 20.89
N ILE A 267 2.39 -10.93 20.23
CA ILE A 267 2.91 -9.60 20.58
C ILE A 267 1.76 -8.80 21.19
N ASN A 268 1.70 -8.76 22.52
CA ASN A 268 0.67 -8.00 23.26
C ASN A 268 1.13 -6.61 23.68
N LYS A 269 2.43 -6.33 23.59
CA LYS A 269 3.03 -5.07 24.00
C LYS A 269 2.93 -4.06 22.86
N SER A 270 2.63 -2.82 23.21
CA SER A 270 2.54 -1.72 22.27
C SER A 270 3.82 -0.89 22.30
N GLY A 271 4.22 -0.39 21.13
CA GLY A 271 5.12 0.74 21.03
C GLY A 271 4.38 2.06 21.27
N ALA A 272 5.02 3.16 20.86
CA ALA A 272 4.42 4.49 20.83
C ALA A 272 4.71 5.18 19.50
N SER A 273 3.98 6.26 19.21
CA SER A 273 4.31 7.13 18.08
C SER A 273 5.76 7.61 18.20
N GLY A 274 6.53 7.52 17.12
CA GLY A 274 7.97 7.82 17.10
C GLY A 274 8.87 6.79 17.79
N ASN A 275 8.31 5.84 18.53
CA ASN A 275 9.04 4.80 19.29
C ASN A 275 8.34 3.45 19.13
N THR A 276 8.28 2.95 17.90
CA THR A 276 7.69 1.65 17.58
C THR A 276 8.51 0.50 18.17
N ILE A 277 7.90 -0.66 18.32
CA ILE A 277 8.64 -1.92 18.59
C ILE A 277 8.98 -2.54 17.24
N LYS A 278 10.25 -2.82 16.98
CA LYS A 278 10.70 -3.38 15.70
C LYS A 278 11.20 -4.80 15.85
N PHE A 279 10.61 -5.73 15.11
CA PHE A 279 11.07 -7.11 14.97
C PHE A 279 11.55 -7.32 13.54
N ILE A 280 12.86 -7.45 13.35
CA ILE A 280 13.50 -7.42 12.02
C ILE A 280 14.27 -8.71 11.77
N GLY A 281 13.81 -9.51 10.82
CA GLY A 281 14.52 -10.68 10.33
C GLY A 281 15.77 -10.31 9.53
N TYR A 282 16.83 -11.10 9.66
CA TYR A 282 18.08 -10.96 8.90
C TYR A 282 18.73 -12.33 8.63
N THR A 283 19.58 -12.44 7.61
CA THR A 283 20.25 -13.70 7.25
C THR A 283 21.56 -13.88 8.04
N ASN A 284 22.57 -13.11 7.66
CA ASN A 284 23.93 -13.09 8.17
C ASN A 284 24.11 -11.97 9.18
N GLU A 285 23.73 -10.74 8.82
CA GLU A 285 23.88 -9.53 9.63
C GLU A 285 22.65 -8.62 9.52
N PRO A 286 22.30 -7.86 10.59
CA PRO A 286 21.19 -6.91 10.55
C PRO A 286 21.20 -6.01 9.31
N GLY A 287 20.08 -6.00 8.58
CA GLY A 287 19.88 -5.14 7.40
C GLY A 287 20.21 -5.78 6.05
N ASP A 288 20.63 -7.04 6.01
CA ASP A 288 21.00 -7.73 4.77
C ASP A 288 19.82 -8.23 3.91
N ILE A 289 18.58 -8.14 4.43
CA ILE A 289 17.35 -8.43 3.69
C ILE A 289 16.64 -7.11 3.41
N ILE A 290 16.72 -6.65 2.17
CA ILE A 290 16.06 -5.43 1.68
C ILE A 290 15.02 -5.80 0.63
N ALA A 291 13.78 -5.44 0.89
CA ALA A 291 12.68 -5.54 -0.05
C ALA A 291 12.33 -4.14 -0.55
N ASN A 292 12.18 -3.98 -1.86
CA ASN A 292 11.88 -2.70 -2.48
C ASN A 292 10.88 -2.91 -3.61
N GLN A 293 9.72 -2.26 -3.52
CA GLN A 293 8.64 -2.35 -4.50
C GLN A 293 8.24 -3.80 -4.85
N GLY A 294 8.27 -4.68 -3.85
CA GLY A 294 8.03 -6.11 -4.01
C GLY A 294 8.74 -6.92 -2.92
N SER A 295 8.22 -8.12 -2.64
CA SER A 295 8.85 -9.03 -1.69
C SER A 295 10.19 -9.56 -2.19
N THR A 296 11.06 -9.97 -1.27
CA THR A 296 12.24 -10.78 -1.60
C THR A 296 11.89 -12.22 -2.01
N PHE A 297 10.62 -12.60 -1.93
CA PHE A 297 10.10 -13.91 -2.30
C PHE A 297 9.38 -13.84 -3.65
N ASN A 298 9.66 -14.77 -4.55
CA ASN A 298 9.04 -14.85 -5.86
C ASN A 298 8.23 -16.14 -6.01
N TYR A 299 7.30 -16.16 -6.96
CA TYR A 299 6.59 -17.39 -7.28
C TYR A 299 7.54 -18.53 -7.66
N GLY A 300 7.34 -19.70 -7.05
CA GLY A 300 8.17 -20.88 -7.22
C GLY A 300 9.31 -21.01 -6.20
N ASP A 301 9.58 -19.97 -5.40
CA ASP A 301 10.42 -20.11 -4.22
C ASP A 301 9.74 -21.01 -3.18
N ASN A 302 10.56 -21.64 -2.33
CA ASN A 302 10.08 -22.43 -1.19
C ASN A 302 10.47 -21.73 0.10
N ALA A 303 9.71 -21.96 1.17
CA ALA A 303 10.11 -21.52 2.49
C ALA A 303 11.52 -22.00 2.83
N ASP A 304 12.40 -21.07 3.21
CA ASP A 304 13.80 -21.35 3.46
C ASP A 304 14.26 -20.68 4.75
N ALA A 305 14.33 -21.49 5.82
CA ALA A 305 14.80 -21.06 7.13
C ALA A 305 16.25 -20.56 7.13
N THR A 306 17.04 -20.81 6.08
CA THR A 306 18.42 -20.28 5.99
C THR A 306 18.46 -18.83 5.52
N LYS A 307 17.41 -18.33 4.89
CA LYS A 307 17.35 -16.96 4.34
C LYS A 307 16.69 -15.97 5.30
N MET A 308 15.66 -16.39 6.03
CA MET A 308 14.84 -15.49 6.84
C MET A 308 14.17 -16.29 7.97
N PRO A 309 13.84 -15.68 9.14
CA PRO A 309 13.10 -16.37 10.20
C PRO A 309 11.86 -17.08 9.68
N LEU A 310 11.72 -18.37 10.00
CA LEU A 310 10.62 -19.22 9.57
C LEU A 310 9.86 -19.77 10.77
N LEU A 311 8.55 -19.53 10.80
CA LEU A 311 7.59 -20.31 11.58
C LEU A 311 6.91 -21.29 10.64
N ASP A 312 6.90 -22.56 11.01
CA ASP A 312 6.41 -23.64 10.16
C ASP A 312 5.65 -24.66 11.01
N SER A 313 4.42 -24.97 10.61
CA SER A 313 3.50 -25.85 11.35
C SER A 313 3.08 -27.04 10.48
N ASN A 314 1.95 -27.68 10.79
CA ASN A 314 1.42 -28.83 10.04
C ASN A 314 -0.08 -28.63 9.77
N ASN A 315 -0.42 -27.54 9.06
CA ASN A 315 -1.76 -27.07 8.71
C ASN A 315 -2.71 -26.84 9.91
N THR A 316 -2.15 -26.45 11.05
CA THR A 316 -2.93 -26.21 12.28
C THR A 316 -2.42 -25.02 13.08
N GLY A 317 -3.31 -24.40 13.85
CA GLY A 317 -2.97 -23.37 14.81
C GLY A 317 -2.85 -21.97 14.21
N GLU A 318 -2.30 -21.05 15.00
CA GLU A 318 -2.10 -19.66 14.62
C GLU A 318 -0.59 -19.35 14.66
N GLY A 319 -0.06 -18.68 13.63
CA GLY A 319 1.34 -18.29 13.53
C GLY A 319 1.67 -17.10 14.43
N ILE A 320 1.46 -15.88 13.93
CA ILE A 320 1.79 -14.63 14.63
C ILE A 320 0.53 -13.82 14.92
N ILE A 321 0.33 -13.45 16.18
CA ILE A 321 -0.74 -12.55 16.63
C ILE A 321 -0.15 -11.24 17.11
N ILE A 322 -0.57 -10.12 16.52
CA ILE A 322 -0.13 -8.77 16.88
C ILE A 322 -1.31 -8.02 17.52
N ALA A 323 -1.39 -8.02 18.84
CA ALA A 323 -2.43 -7.31 19.58
C ALA A 323 -1.99 -5.90 20.02
N GLY A 324 -0.68 -5.69 20.18
CA GLY A 324 -0.11 -4.39 20.52
C GLY A 324 -0.13 -3.40 19.35
N ALA A 325 -0.22 -2.11 19.67
CA ALA A 325 -0.16 -1.01 18.69
C ALA A 325 1.29 -0.57 18.44
N HIS A 326 1.57 0.10 17.32
CA HIS A 326 2.91 0.63 16.99
C HIS A 326 3.98 -0.48 16.97
N VAL A 327 3.66 -1.57 16.28
CA VAL A 327 4.53 -2.76 16.13
C VAL A 327 4.90 -2.92 14.67
N GLU A 328 6.18 -3.16 14.41
CA GLU A 328 6.73 -3.42 13.09
C GLU A 328 7.26 -4.87 13.03
N LEU A 329 6.83 -5.64 12.03
CA LEU A 329 7.32 -6.99 11.76
C LEU A 329 7.88 -7.05 10.33
N HIS A 330 9.19 -7.26 10.23
CA HIS A 330 9.94 -7.17 8.99
C HIS A 330 10.65 -8.49 8.71
N ASN A 331 10.64 -8.94 7.45
CA ASN A 331 11.41 -10.10 7.00
C ASN A 331 11.06 -11.39 7.77
N PHE A 332 9.85 -11.92 7.58
CA PHE A 332 9.41 -13.18 8.19
C PHE A 332 8.75 -14.12 7.19
N GLN A 333 8.95 -15.43 7.38
CA GLN A 333 8.21 -16.49 6.70
C GLN A 333 7.28 -17.19 7.71
N VAL A 334 6.02 -17.42 7.32
CA VAL A 334 5.03 -18.16 8.11
C VAL A 334 4.35 -19.19 7.20
N LYS A 335 4.46 -20.47 7.54
CA LYS A 335 4.00 -21.58 6.70
C LYS A 335 3.16 -22.62 7.46
N ASP A 336 2.19 -23.23 6.78
CA ASP A 336 1.39 -24.38 7.24
C ASP A 336 0.62 -24.13 8.56
N PHE A 337 0.08 -22.92 8.79
CA PHE A 337 -0.84 -22.64 9.90
C PHE A 337 -2.29 -22.57 9.41
N SER A 338 -3.28 -22.62 10.32
CA SER A 338 -4.66 -22.28 9.95
C SER A 338 -4.83 -20.76 9.81
N ILE A 339 -4.13 -19.98 10.65
CA ILE A 339 -4.05 -18.52 10.56
C ILE A 339 -2.57 -18.12 10.52
N GLY A 340 -2.12 -17.43 9.48
CA GLY A 340 -0.73 -17.01 9.32
C GLY A 340 -0.37 -15.85 10.25
N ILE A 341 -0.83 -14.65 9.90
CA ILE A 341 -0.61 -13.43 10.68
C ILE A 341 -1.94 -12.75 10.96
N LYS A 342 -2.22 -12.44 12.23
CA LYS A 342 -3.42 -11.68 12.63
C LYS A 342 -3.04 -10.48 13.45
N ALA A 343 -3.35 -9.28 12.95
CA ALA A 343 -3.20 -8.03 13.69
C ALA A 343 -4.55 -7.55 14.21
N SER A 344 -4.56 -7.01 15.42
CA SER A 344 -5.68 -6.27 16.01
C SER A 344 -5.26 -4.97 16.70
N GLY A 345 -3.95 -4.74 16.84
CA GLY A 345 -3.40 -3.46 17.29
C GLY A 345 -3.48 -2.38 16.20
N GLN A 346 -3.35 -1.11 16.58
CA GLN A 346 -3.35 0.01 15.62
C GLN A 346 -1.92 0.38 15.22
N ASN A 347 -1.73 1.02 14.07
CA ASN A 347 -0.40 1.45 13.60
C ASN A 347 0.61 0.29 13.53
N VAL A 348 0.18 -0.84 12.94
CA VAL A 348 1.04 -2.00 12.72
C VAL A 348 1.69 -1.88 11.34
N THR A 349 2.97 -2.22 11.23
CA THR A 349 3.68 -2.31 9.95
C THR A 349 4.10 -3.75 9.70
N LEU A 350 3.73 -4.29 8.54
CA LEU A 350 4.26 -5.54 8.02
C LEU A 350 5.07 -5.23 6.76
N ASN A 351 6.35 -5.61 6.74
CA ASN A 351 7.20 -5.38 5.57
C ASN A 351 7.94 -6.66 5.20
N ASN A 352 7.85 -7.09 3.95
CA ASN A 352 8.49 -8.31 3.49
C ASN A 352 8.18 -9.54 4.34
N VAL A 353 6.88 -9.72 4.60
CA VAL A 353 6.38 -10.95 5.22
C VAL A 353 5.86 -11.89 4.14
N VAL A 354 6.17 -13.17 4.30
CA VAL A 354 5.85 -14.25 3.37
C VAL A 354 4.95 -15.24 4.08
N VAL A 355 3.73 -15.45 3.58
CA VAL A 355 2.74 -16.35 4.19
C VAL A 355 2.33 -17.43 3.19
N LEU A 356 2.60 -18.70 3.52
CA LEU A 356 2.50 -19.80 2.57
C LEU A 356 1.62 -20.93 3.12
N ASP A 357 0.74 -21.47 2.27
CA ASP A 357 0.05 -22.74 2.52
C ASP A 357 -0.83 -22.73 3.78
N MET A 358 -1.59 -21.65 4.01
CA MET A 358 -2.50 -21.61 5.16
C MET A 358 -3.71 -22.52 4.98
N GLY A 359 -4.06 -23.26 6.03
CA GLY A 359 -5.18 -24.19 6.06
C GLY A 359 -4.89 -25.55 5.41
N ASN A 360 -5.92 -26.36 5.18
CA ASN A 360 -5.73 -27.73 4.69
C ASN A 360 -5.47 -27.76 3.18
N GLN A 361 -4.22 -27.93 2.80
CA GLN A 361 -3.79 -28.00 1.39
C GLN A 361 -4.24 -29.26 0.64
N SER A 362 -4.75 -30.29 1.34
CA SER A 362 -5.01 -31.62 0.79
C SER A 362 -6.49 -32.01 0.82
N THR A 363 -7.38 -31.18 1.34
CA THR A 363 -8.81 -31.44 1.41
C THR A 363 -9.56 -30.12 1.28
N SER A 364 -10.55 -30.06 0.38
CA SER A 364 -11.39 -28.87 0.21
C SER A 364 -12.07 -28.46 1.52
N GLY A 365 -12.00 -27.18 1.86
CA GLY A 365 -12.56 -26.61 3.08
C GLY A 365 -12.21 -25.13 3.21
N TYR A 366 -12.95 -24.41 4.05
CA TYR A 366 -12.75 -22.98 4.31
C TYR A 366 -12.02 -22.80 5.65
N ASP A 367 -10.71 -23.01 5.66
CA ASP A 367 -9.94 -23.13 6.91
C ASP A 367 -8.55 -22.48 6.92
N GLY A 368 -8.17 -21.78 5.85
CA GLY A 368 -6.86 -21.17 5.68
C GLY A 368 -6.91 -19.65 5.56
N PHE A 369 -6.33 -18.96 6.54
CA PHE A 369 -6.36 -17.52 6.66
C PHE A 369 -4.92 -16.96 6.62
N GLY A 370 -4.58 -16.17 5.60
CA GLY A 370 -3.25 -15.60 5.42
C GLY A 370 -2.94 -14.48 6.41
N ILE A 371 -3.06 -13.23 5.95
CA ILE A 371 -2.83 -12.02 6.75
C ILE A 371 -4.15 -11.32 7.02
N HIS A 372 -4.53 -11.22 8.29
CA HIS A 372 -5.79 -10.62 8.72
C HIS A 372 -5.56 -9.39 9.61
N PHE A 373 -6.09 -8.26 9.19
CA PHE A 373 -6.22 -7.04 9.98
C PHE A 373 -7.63 -6.95 10.55
N MET A 374 -7.77 -7.13 11.86
CA MET A 374 -9.05 -7.20 12.58
C MET A 374 -9.25 -5.93 13.40
N ASN A 375 -10.15 -5.04 12.97
CA ASN A 375 -10.36 -3.70 13.53
C ASN A 375 -9.07 -2.88 13.65
N THR A 376 -8.15 -3.08 12.72
CA THR A 376 -6.83 -2.45 12.67
C THR A 376 -6.85 -1.25 11.74
N SER A 377 -6.33 -0.12 12.20
CA SER A 377 -6.33 1.15 11.45
C SER A 377 -4.93 1.77 11.40
N ASN A 378 -4.75 2.70 10.47
CA ASN A 378 -3.51 3.47 10.28
C ASN A 378 -2.27 2.58 10.13
N SER A 379 -2.45 1.39 9.54
CA SER A 379 -1.44 0.33 9.47
C SER A 379 -0.94 0.16 8.04
N ILE A 380 0.26 -0.38 7.91
CA ILE A 380 0.96 -0.55 6.64
C ILE A 380 1.22 -2.04 6.43
N ILE A 381 0.97 -2.52 5.23
CA ILE A 381 1.60 -3.73 4.72
C ILE A 381 2.27 -3.39 3.40
N GLN A 382 3.53 -3.81 3.27
CA GLN A 382 4.28 -3.57 2.04
C GLN A 382 5.23 -4.70 1.68
N ASN A 383 5.55 -4.78 0.38
CA ASN A 383 6.57 -5.68 -0.16
C ASN A 383 6.36 -7.14 0.26
N SER A 384 5.12 -7.60 0.36
CA SER A 384 4.80 -8.88 1.03
C SER A 384 4.20 -9.88 0.05
N TYR A 385 4.27 -11.16 0.41
CA TYR A 385 3.86 -12.26 -0.46
C TYR A 385 2.94 -13.23 0.29
N ILE A 386 1.83 -13.63 -0.34
CA ILE A 386 0.91 -14.64 0.19
C ILE A 386 0.62 -15.67 -0.88
N GLU A 387 0.73 -16.95 -0.55
CA GLU A 387 0.40 -18.05 -1.46
C GLU A 387 -0.45 -19.12 -0.78
N ASN A 388 -1.46 -19.61 -1.50
CA ASN A 388 -2.24 -20.81 -1.14
C ASN A 388 -2.90 -20.78 0.25
N SER A 389 -3.59 -19.68 0.59
CA SER A 389 -4.50 -19.66 1.74
C SER A 389 -5.86 -20.23 1.35
N THR A 390 -6.26 -21.35 1.94
CA THR A 390 -7.44 -22.13 1.50
C THR A 390 -8.80 -21.50 1.78
N ALA A 391 -8.84 -20.31 2.38
CA ALA A 391 -10.05 -19.50 2.52
C ALA A 391 -9.78 -18.04 2.12
N GLU A 392 -9.17 -17.26 3.00
CA GLU A 392 -8.96 -15.82 2.84
C GLU A 392 -7.46 -15.51 2.89
N SER A 393 -6.87 -14.98 1.81
CA SER A 393 -5.44 -14.69 1.75
C SER A 393 -5.08 -13.41 2.49
N PHE A 394 -5.63 -12.28 2.08
CA PHE A 394 -5.48 -11.02 2.80
C PHE A 394 -6.84 -10.42 3.10
N LYS A 395 -7.03 -9.98 4.35
CA LYS A 395 -8.28 -9.38 4.80
C LYS A 395 -8.06 -8.20 5.71
N VAL A 396 -8.79 -7.12 5.44
CA VAL A 396 -9.09 -6.08 6.42
C VAL A 396 -10.56 -6.23 6.79
N TYR A 397 -10.82 -6.53 8.06
CA TYR A 397 -12.16 -6.58 8.62
C TYR A 397 -12.32 -5.51 9.69
N GLY A 398 -13.20 -4.54 9.50
CA GLY A 398 -13.22 -3.36 10.37
C GLY A 398 -12.06 -2.41 10.10
N GLY A 399 -11.87 -1.43 10.99
CA GLY A 399 -10.75 -0.48 10.90
C GLY A 399 -10.80 0.43 9.67
N GLY A 400 -9.72 1.18 9.43
CA GLY A 400 -9.62 2.05 8.26
C GLY A 400 -8.29 2.78 8.15
N ASN A 401 -8.11 3.55 7.07
CA ASN A 401 -6.87 4.29 6.79
C ASN A 401 -5.62 3.40 6.73
N ASN A 402 -5.74 2.14 6.32
CA ASN A 402 -4.59 1.28 6.11
C ASN A 402 -4.03 1.47 4.69
N ARG A 403 -2.72 1.28 4.55
CA ARG A 403 -2.01 1.30 3.26
C ARG A 403 -1.45 -0.09 2.97
N ILE A 404 -1.78 -0.61 1.80
CA ILE A 404 -1.40 -1.93 1.31
C ILE A 404 -0.70 -1.70 -0.03
N SER A 405 0.60 -1.91 -0.11
CA SER A 405 1.38 -1.62 -1.33
C SER A 405 2.34 -2.75 -1.69
N TYR A 406 2.53 -3.06 -2.97
CA TYR A 406 3.46 -4.12 -3.38
C TYR A 406 3.18 -5.47 -2.69
N LEU A 407 1.90 -5.79 -2.54
CA LEU A 407 1.43 -7.08 -2.03
C LEU A 407 1.13 -7.99 -3.22
N GLU A 408 1.77 -9.14 -3.27
CA GLU A 408 1.45 -10.20 -4.22
C GLU A 408 0.68 -11.32 -3.51
N VAL A 409 -0.50 -11.65 -4.06
CA VAL A 409 -1.34 -12.76 -3.58
C VAL A 409 -1.55 -13.76 -4.70
N ARG A 410 -1.19 -15.01 -4.46
CA ARG A 410 -1.28 -16.09 -5.43
C ARG A 410 -2.02 -17.30 -4.89
N ALA A 411 -2.70 -18.02 -5.78
CA ALA A 411 -3.13 -19.38 -5.46
C ALA A 411 -3.05 -20.30 -6.68
N ASP A 412 -2.52 -21.49 -6.47
CA ASP A 412 -2.42 -22.54 -7.48
C ASP A 412 -2.77 -23.94 -6.98
N ASN A 413 -3.22 -24.08 -5.72
CA ASN A 413 -3.69 -25.34 -5.16
C ASN A 413 -5.00 -25.82 -5.84
N PRO A 414 -4.98 -26.93 -6.60
CA PRO A 414 -6.18 -27.44 -7.28
C PRO A 414 -7.14 -28.22 -6.36
N ILE A 415 -6.69 -28.63 -5.17
CA ILE A 415 -7.46 -29.44 -4.23
C ILE A 415 -8.32 -28.54 -3.33
N ASN A 416 -7.72 -27.47 -2.81
CA ASN A 416 -8.39 -26.50 -1.95
C ASN A 416 -8.00 -25.06 -2.35
N PRO A 417 -8.54 -24.56 -3.46
CA PRO A 417 -8.15 -23.24 -3.97
C PRO A 417 -8.63 -22.11 -3.06
N THR A 418 -7.87 -21.01 -3.04
CA THR A 418 -8.25 -19.78 -2.35
C THR A 418 -9.58 -19.22 -2.83
N ASP A 419 -10.41 -18.81 -1.87
CA ASP A 419 -11.68 -18.14 -2.12
C ASP A 419 -11.46 -16.62 -2.29
N TYR A 420 -11.05 -15.93 -1.23
CA TYR A 420 -10.82 -14.47 -1.25
C TYR A 420 -9.33 -14.12 -1.26
N TYR A 421 -8.89 -13.32 -2.23
CA TYR A 421 -7.48 -12.96 -2.38
C TYR A 421 -7.16 -11.66 -1.63
N LEU A 422 -7.81 -10.53 -1.97
CA LEU A 422 -7.68 -9.24 -1.27
C LEU A 422 -9.06 -8.70 -0.85
N LEU A 423 -9.45 -8.96 0.40
CA LEU A 423 -10.77 -8.64 0.92
C LEU A 423 -10.77 -7.42 1.86
N LEU A 424 -11.44 -6.35 1.46
CA LEU A 424 -11.83 -5.25 2.33
C LEU A 424 -13.29 -5.44 2.75
N SER A 425 -13.52 -5.65 4.05
CA SER A 425 -14.86 -5.89 4.59
C SER A 425 -15.17 -5.08 5.84
N ASN A 426 -16.34 -4.45 5.88
CA ASN A 426 -16.80 -3.58 6.96
C ASN A 426 -15.77 -2.50 7.32
N THR A 427 -15.18 -1.85 6.33
CA THR A 427 -14.00 -1.00 6.50
C THR A 427 -14.07 0.27 5.66
N SER A 428 -13.22 1.26 5.95
CA SER A 428 -13.24 2.49 5.17
C SER A 428 -11.89 3.17 5.00
N ASN A 429 -11.75 3.94 3.92
CA ASN A 429 -10.58 4.78 3.63
C ASN A 429 -9.25 4.01 3.55
N ASN A 430 -9.28 2.72 3.23
CA ASN A 430 -8.05 1.97 2.96
C ASN A 430 -7.59 2.20 1.53
N ILE A 431 -6.28 2.10 1.31
CA ILE A 431 -5.67 2.20 -0.01
C ILE A 431 -4.90 0.91 -0.26
N VAL A 432 -5.28 0.19 -1.30
CA VAL A 432 -4.52 -0.90 -1.90
C VAL A 432 -3.92 -0.38 -3.20
N GLU A 433 -2.62 -0.49 -3.37
CA GLU A 433 -1.95 0.00 -4.56
C GLU A 433 -0.75 -0.83 -4.99
N ASP A 434 -0.36 -0.73 -6.25
CA ASP A 434 0.86 -1.35 -6.79
C ASP A 434 0.93 -2.85 -6.45
N SER A 435 -0.23 -3.51 -6.44
CA SER A 435 -0.42 -4.87 -5.89
C SER A 435 -1.00 -5.82 -6.93
N ARG A 436 -0.70 -7.11 -6.77
CA ARG A 436 -0.99 -8.14 -7.76
C ARG A 436 -1.73 -9.33 -7.17
N VAL A 437 -2.74 -9.78 -7.89
CA VAL A 437 -3.50 -11.00 -7.57
C VAL A 437 -3.46 -11.95 -8.74
N GLU A 438 -2.94 -13.16 -8.53
CA GLU A 438 -2.88 -14.20 -9.57
C GLU A 438 -3.49 -15.52 -9.08
N ARG A 439 -4.55 -15.94 -9.77
CA ARG A 439 -5.13 -17.27 -9.62
C ARG A 439 -4.58 -18.19 -10.71
N ALA A 440 -4.22 -19.43 -10.43
CA ALA A 440 -3.84 -20.37 -11.48
C ALA A 440 -5.03 -20.78 -12.38
N PRO A 441 -4.78 -21.14 -13.66
CA PRO A 441 -5.81 -21.74 -14.52
C PRO A 441 -6.37 -23.06 -13.95
N GLY A 442 -7.64 -23.35 -14.26
CA GLY A 442 -8.24 -24.66 -13.99
C GLY A 442 -8.64 -24.98 -12.54
N LEU A 443 -8.48 -24.06 -11.58
CA LEU A 443 -8.94 -24.31 -10.19
C LEU A 443 -10.47 -24.45 -10.11
N SER A 444 -10.96 -25.26 -9.19
CA SER A 444 -12.39 -25.57 -9.02
C SER A 444 -13.23 -24.38 -8.55
N HIS A 445 -12.65 -23.49 -7.75
CA HIS A 445 -13.25 -22.23 -7.34
C HIS A 445 -12.78 -21.08 -8.26
N PRO A 446 -13.65 -20.14 -8.67
CA PRO A 446 -13.28 -19.01 -9.51
C PRO A 446 -12.39 -17.99 -8.79
N GLY A 447 -12.49 -17.93 -7.45
CA GLY A 447 -11.78 -16.97 -6.62
C GLY A 447 -12.31 -15.53 -6.79
N HIS A 448 -12.22 -14.74 -5.74
CA HIS A 448 -12.53 -13.32 -5.74
C HIS A 448 -11.22 -12.52 -5.60
N GLY A 449 -10.91 -11.65 -6.56
CA GLY A 449 -9.61 -11.01 -6.66
C GLY A 449 -9.47 -9.81 -5.73
N LEU A 450 -9.95 -8.64 -6.18
CA LEU A 450 -9.98 -7.39 -5.40
C LEU A 450 -11.41 -7.13 -4.94
N ILE A 451 -11.67 -7.08 -3.63
CA ILE A 451 -13.03 -7.06 -3.09
C ILE A 451 -13.28 -5.90 -2.13
N CYS A 452 -14.41 -5.24 -2.30
CA CYS A 452 -15.12 -4.49 -1.26
C CYS A 452 -16.45 -5.17 -0.93
N LYS A 453 -16.64 -5.59 0.33
CA LYS A 453 -17.84 -6.30 0.78
C LYS A 453 -18.38 -5.71 2.08
N TRP A 454 -19.70 -5.65 2.24
CA TRP A 454 -20.42 -5.27 3.48
C TRP A 454 -19.90 -3.99 4.17
N ASN A 455 -20.65 -2.89 4.10
CA ASN A 455 -20.34 -1.61 4.76
C ASN A 455 -18.93 -1.06 4.43
N SER A 456 -18.37 -1.45 3.29
CA SER A 456 -17.04 -1.02 2.85
C SER A 456 -17.13 0.27 2.02
N LYS A 457 -16.56 1.36 2.54
CA LYS A 457 -16.77 2.72 2.02
C LYS A 457 -15.48 3.48 1.75
N ASN A 458 -15.46 4.22 0.64
CA ASN A 458 -14.35 5.12 0.30
C ASN A 458 -12.97 4.44 0.28
N ASN A 459 -12.92 3.14 -0.01
CA ASN A 459 -11.65 2.44 -0.21
C ASN A 459 -11.16 2.66 -1.64
N THR A 460 -9.84 2.63 -1.83
CA THR A 460 -9.21 2.78 -3.14
C THR A 460 -8.38 1.55 -3.46
N PHE A 461 -8.56 1.01 -4.66
CA PHE A 461 -7.63 0.08 -5.31
C PHE A 461 -7.04 0.80 -6.52
N ARG A 462 -5.72 0.91 -6.62
CA ARG A 462 -5.08 1.60 -7.75
C ARG A 462 -3.77 1.00 -8.24
N ARG A 463 -3.48 1.08 -9.53
CA ARG A 463 -2.25 0.50 -10.11
C ARG A 463 -2.09 -0.98 -9.75
N CYS A 464 -3.19 -1.72 -9.80
CA CYS A 464 -3.23 -3.13 -9.45
C CYS A 464 -3.33 -4.01 -10.69
N GLU A 465 -3.01 -5.30 -10.53
CA GLU A 465 -3.23 -6.31 -11.55
C GLU A 465 -4.04 -7.49 -11.01
N THR A 466 -5.05 -7.92 -11.77
CA THR A 466 -5.71 -9.21 -11.55
C THR A 466 -5.47 -10.13 -12.74
N LYS A 467 -5.08 -11.37 -12.45
CA LYS A 467 -4.93 -12.41 -13.45
C LYS A 467 -5.77 -13.62 -13.07
N TYR A 468 -6.67 -13.97 -13.98
CA TYR A 468 -7.56 -15.14 -13.89
C TYR A 468 -8.53 -15.12 -12.70
N THR A 469 -8.75 -13.94 -12.14
CA THR A 469 -9.79 -13.57 -11.18
C THR A 469 -10.18 -12.09 -11.41
N GLY A 470 -11.21 -11.62 -10.71
CA GLY A 470 -11.90 -10.36 -11.00
C GLY A 470 -11.87 -9.32 -9.88
N VAL A 471 -12.73 -8.32 -10.04
CA VAL A 471 -13.04 -7.28 -9.06
C VAL A 471 -14.47 -7.47 -8.60
N GLU A 472 -14.72 -7.37 -7.30
CA GLU A 472 -16.06 -7.51 -6.74
C GLU A 472 -16.42 -6.38 -5.78
N MET A 473 -17.62 -5.85 -5.95
CA MET A 473 -18.28 -4.94 -5.01
C MET A 473 -19.63 -5.53 -4.64
N ALA A 474 -19.83 -5.84 -3.35
CA ALA A 474 -21.04 -6.54 -2.91
C ALA A 474 -21.72 -5.86 -1.71
N PHE A 475 -23.05 -5.78 -1.77
CA PHE A 475 -23.99 -5.16 -0.81
C PHE A 475 -24.25 -3.66 -1.00
N SER A 476 -25.44 -3.21 -0.58
CA SER A 476 -25.93 -1.85 -0.82
C SER A 476 -25.28 -0.74 0.01
N ASP A 477 -24.53 -1.11 1.03
CA ASP A 477 -23.70 -0.20 1.80
C ASP A 477 -22.24 -0.14 1.31
N VAL A 478 -21.90 -0.91 0.27
CA VAL A 478 -20.63 -0.78 -0.45
C VAL A 478 -20.74 0.37 -1.45
N THR A 479 -20.18 1.51 -1.06
CA THR A 479 -20.35 2.78 -1.76
C THR A 479 -19.16 3.72 -1.65
N GLY A 480 -18.98 4.57 -2.66
CA GLY A 480 -17.89 5.56 -2.71
C GLY A 480 -16.50 4.97 -2.92
N ASN A 481 -16.40 3.67 -3.24
CA ASN A 481 -15.10 3.04 -3.48
C ASN A 481 -14.58 3.37 -4.89
N LEU A 482 -13.26 3.41 -5.04
CA LEU A 482 -12.55 3.71 -6.27
C LEU A 482 -11.67 2.52 -6.67
N PHE A 483 -11.82 2.09 -7.92
CA PHE A 483 -10.95 1.13 -8.58
C PHE A 483 -10.37 1.83 -9.81
N GLU A 484 -9.06 2.10 -9.82
CA GLU A 484 -8.43 2.88 -10.90
C GLU A 484 -7.10 2.31 -11.39
N ASP A 485 -6.78 2.51 -12.67
CA ASP A 485 -5.49 2.10 -13.25
C ASP A 485 -5.21 0.60 -13.04
N ILE A 486 -6.21 -0.25 -13.32
CA ILE A 486 -6.12 -1.70 -13.08
C ILE A 486 -6.01 -2.46 -14.39
N ARG A 487 -5.09 -3.43 -14.44
CA ARG A 487 -4.99 -4.40 -15.54
C ARG A 487 -5.65 -5.71 -15.16
N MET A 488 -6.61 -6.17 -15.97
CA MET A 488 -7.37 -7.41 -15.73
C MET A 488 -7.18 -8.37 -16.90
N ILE A 489 -6.68 -9.57 -16.61
CA ILE A 489 -6.33 -10.60 -17.60
C ILE A 489 -7.18 -11.85 -17.37
N GLY A 490 -8.06 -12.19 -18.30
CA GLY A 490 -8.85 -13.40 -18.28
C GLY A 490 -8.17 -14.60 -18.95
N GLN A 491 -8.83 -15.76 -18.91
CA GLN A 491 -8.33 -17.02 -19.50
C GLN A 491 -8.89 -17.29 -20.92
N GLY A 492 -9.61 -16.34 -21.48
CA GLY A 492 -10.31 -16.48 -22.75
C GLY A 492 -11.82 -16.31 -22.63
N ARG A 493 -12.45 -16.26 -23.80
CA ARG A 493 -13.87 -15.95 -24.00
C ARG A 493 -14.85 -16.99 -23.43
N ASP A 494 -14.37 -18.15 -23.03
CA ASP A 494 -15.11 -19.26 -22.45
C ASP A 494 -14.92 -19.39 -20.93
N HIS A 495 -14.14 -18.49 -20.30
CA HIS A 495 -13.78 -18.53 -18.89
C HIS A 495 -14.31 -17.28 -18.14
N TYR A 496 -15.08 -17.49 -17.07
CA TYR A 496 -15.88 -16.44 -16.42
C TYR A 496 -15.25 -15.79 -15.19
N GLN A 497 -14.07 -16.25 -14.77
CA GLN A 497 -13.46 -15.90 -13.47
C GLN A 497 -13.04 -14.43 -13.39
N THR A 498 -12.62 -13.84 -14.52
CA THR A 498 -12.21 -12.42 -14.58
C THR A 498 -13.34 -11.58 -15.12
N ASN A 499 -13.86 -10.70 -14.28
CA ASN A 499 -14.89 -9.71 -14.60
C ASN A 499 -14.95 -8.65 -13.47
N ILE A 500 -15.71 -7.59 -13.69
CA ILE A 500 -16.10 -6.63 -12.64
C ILE A 500 -17.55 -6.91 -12.24
N ASP A 501 -17.73 -7.34 -11.00
CA ASP A 501 -19.01 -7.71 -10.41
C ASP A 501 -19.54 -6.57 -9.50
N PHE A 502 -20.73 -6.08 -9.81
CA PHE A 502 -21.55 -5.24 -8.93
C PHE A 502 -22.70 -6.08 -8.40
N ARG A 503 -22.69 -6.34 -7.08
CA ARG A 503 -23.62 -7.28 -6.44
C ARG A 503 -24.46 -6.64 -5.35
N ASN A 504 -25.68 -7.14 -5.19
CA ASN A 504 -26.57 -6.92 -4.05
C ASN A 504 -26.71 -5.43 -3.66
N GLY A 505 -26.72 -4.57 -4.68
CA GLY A 505 -27.02 -3.16 -4.55
C GLY A 505 -25.79 -2.27 -4.43
N ALA A 506 -24.57 -2.78 -4.64
CA ALA A 506 -23.36 -1.97 -4.66
C ALA A 506 -23.54 -0.71 -5.55
N ASN A 507 -23.23 0.46 -5.00
CA ASN A 507 -23.64 1.72 -5.60
C ASN A 507 -22.71 2.92 -5.37
N ASN A 508 -22.77 3.90 -6.27
CA ASN A 508 -21.90 5.08 -6.24
C ASN A 508 -20.40 4.73 -6.12
N ASN A 509 -20.00 3.58 -6.66
CA ASN A 509 -18.59 3.22 -6.81
C ASN A 509 -18.10 3.71 -8.17
N THR A 510 -16.79 3.98 -8.26
CA THR A 510 -16.14 4.42 -9.49
C THR A 510 -15.10 3.39 -9.92
N VAL A 511 -15.21 2.98 -11.17
CA VAL A 511 -14.28 2.12 -11.88
C VAL A 511 -13.70 2.95 -13.02
N ARG A 512 -12.40 3.21 -13.02
CA ARG A 512 -11.78 4.16 -13.95
C ARG A 512 -10.47 3.63 -14.54
N ASN A 513 -10.16 3.93 -15.79
CA ASN A 513 -8.87 3.59 -16.41
C ASN A 513 -8.50 2.10 -16.24
N ILE A 514 -9.44 1.20 -16.53
CA ILE A 514 -9.20 -0.25 -16.44
C ILE A 514 -9.02 -0.84 -17.83
N HIS A 515 -8.07 -1.75 -17.98
CA HIS A 515 -7.92 -2.57 -19.20
C HIS A 515 -8.28 -4.02 -18.91
N ILE A 516 -9.31 -4.54 -19.59
CA ILE A 516 -9.83 -5.89 -19.44
C ILE A 516 -9.60 -6.68 -20.72
N THR A 517 -8.95 -7.83 -20.63
CA THR A 517 -8.60 -8.68 -21.78
C THR A 517 -9.05 -10.12 -21.59
N ASP A 518 -9.50 -10.77 -22.68
CA ASP A 518 -9.72 -12.22 -22.75
C ASP A 518 -10.73 -12.77 -21.73
N VAL A 519 -11.94 -12.20 -21.68
CA VAL A 519 -12.95 -12.55 -20.68
C VAL A 519 -14.22 -13.14 -21.27
N SER A 520 -14.91 -14.00 -20.51
CA SER A 520 -16.27 -14.43 -20.87
C SER A 520 -17.26 -13.28 -20.83
N TYR A 521 -17.20 -12.46 -19.78
CA TYR A 521 -17.92 -11.19 -19.70
C TYR A 521 -17.12 -10.15 -18.92
N ALA A 522 -17.20 -8.87 -19.32
CA ALA A 522 -16.43 -7.81 -18.66
C ALA A 522 -17.12 -7.28 -17.41
N PHE A 523 -18.43 -7.08 -17.47
CA PHE A 523 -19.23 -6.52 -16.37
C PHE A 523 -20.41 -7.41 -16.06
N ALA A 524 -20.67 -7.57 -14.77
CA ALA A 524 -21.80 -8.29 -14.26
C ALA A 524 -22.50 -7.49 -13.17
N PHE A 525 -23.82 -7.42 -13.30
CA PHE A 525 -24.72 -6.88 -12.28
C PHE A 525 -25.56 -8.03 -11.78
N VAL A 526 -25.41 -8.37 -10.51
CA VAL A 526 -25.97 -9.59 -9.93
C VAL A 526 -26.74 -9.26 -8.66
N ASP A 527 -27.90 -9.88 -8.53
CA ASP A 527 -28.65 -9.94 -7.27
C ASP A 527 -28.68 -11.40 -6.81
N ASP A 528 -27.85 -11.71 -5.81
CA ASP A 528 -27.74 -13.03 -5.20
C ASP A 528 -28.49 -13.02 -3.86
N ASN A 529 -29.35 -14.01 -3.63
CA ASN A 529 -29.85 -14.31 -2.28
C ASN A 529 -29.07 -15.50 -1.73
N ASP A 530 -27.87 -15.24 -1.25
CA ASP A 530 -26.99 -16.28 -0.68
C ASP A 530 -27.37 -16.64 0.77
N GLY A 531 -28.42 -16.03 1.31
CA GLY A 531 -28.88 -16.19 2.68
C GLY A 531 -28.01 -15.48 3.73
N PHE A 532 -26.96 -14.76 3.30
CA PHE A 532 -26.17 -13.93 4.19
C PHE A 532 -26.90 -12.61 4.47
N THR A 533 -27.38 -12.47 5.71
CA THR A 533 -28.09 -11.28 6.18
C THR A 533 -27.18 -10.53 7.15
N PRO A 534 -26.35 -9.59 6.68
CA PRO A 534 -25.50 -8.79 7.56
C PRO A 534 -26.35 -7.98 8.55
N SER A 535 -25.73 -7.41 9.58
CA SER A 535 -26.41 -6.50 10.51
C SER A 535 -25.75 -5.11 10.46
N PRO A 536 -26.46 -4.05 10.03
CA PRO A 536 -27.83 -4.06 9.48
C PRO A 536 -27.94 -4.87 8.18
N ASP A 537 -29.15 -5.35 7.87
CA ASP A 537 -29.40 -6.10 6.63
C ASP A 537 -29.30 -5.16 5.43
N THR A 538 -28.28 -5.39 4.61
CA THR A 538 -27.98 -4.62 3.41
C THR A 538 -28.05 -5.46 2.14
N ASP A 539 -28.58 -6.69 2.27
CA ASP A 539 -28.91 -7.57 1.15
C ASP A 539 -30.26 -7.17 0.54
N VAL A 540 -30.23 -6.10 -0.24
CA VAL A 540 -31.42 -5.54 -0.88
C VAL A 540 -31.60 -6.15 -2.28
N PRO A 541 -32.85 -6.29 -2.77
CA PRO A 541 -33.15 -6.82 -4.11
C PRO A 541 -32.78 -5.81 -5.21
N HIS A 542 -31.49 -5.58 -5.39
CA HIS A 542 -30.89 -4.69 -6.37
C HIS A 542 -29.56 -5.30 -6.81
N ALA A 543 -29.27 -5.24 -8.11
CA ALA A 543 -28.02 -5.78 -8.62
C ALA A 543 -26.85 -4.81 -8.40
N GLY A 544 -27.00 -3.58 -8.88
CA GLY A 544 -26.04 -2.48 -8.68
C GLY A 544 -26.55 -1.21 -9.36
N TYR A 545 -26.29 -0.06 -8.76
CA TYR A 545 -26.85 1.20 -9.25
C TYR A 545 -25.98 2.44 -9.03
N ASN A 546 -26.17 3.46 -9.86
CA ASN A 546 -25.42 4.73 -9.79
C ASN A 546 -23.89 4.55 -9.81
N ASN A 547 -23.37 3.44 -10.34
CA ASN A 547 -21.92 3.26 -10.47
C ASN A 547 -21.41 3.97 -11.72
N LYS A 548 -20.16 4.43 -11.67
CA LYS A 548 -19.47 5.08 -12.78
C LYS A 548 -18.37 4.18 -13.31
N ILE A 549 -18.38 3.99 -14.62
CA ILE A 549 -17.39 3.22 -15.36
C ILE A 549 -16.79 4.18 -16.39
N GLU A 550 -15.55 4.59 -16.17
CA GLU A 550 -14.92 5.70 -16.90
C GLU A 550 -13.63 5.22 -17.56
N ASN A 551 -13.41 5.56 -18.83
CA ASN A 551 -12.15 5.24 -19.53
C ASN A 551 -11.77 3.74 -19.48
N VAL A 552 -12.75 2.84 -19.50
CA VAL A 552 -12.48 1.39 -19.48
C VAL A 552 -12.30 0.88 -20.90
N VAL A 553 -11.23 0.11 -21.10
CA VAL A 553 -10.93 -0.60 -22.35
C VAL A 553 -11.22 -2.08 -22.14
N VAL A 554 -12.06 -2.66 -23.00
CA VAL A 554 -12.33 -4.11 -23.02
C VAL A 554 -11.97 -4.67 -24.38
N GLU A 555 -11.14 -5.71 -24.39
CA GLU A 555 -10.71 -6.39 -25.60
C GLU A 555 -10.98 -7.89 -25.50
N ASN A 556 -11.49 -8.46 -26.59
CA ASN A 556 -11.71 -9.90 -26.75
C ASN A 556 -12.65 -10.50 -25.68
N ALA A 557 -13.87 -9.98 -25.59
CA ALA A 557 -14.88 -10.46 -24.65
C ALA A 557 -15.96 -11.32 -25.33
N SER A 558 -16.42 -12.40 -24.69
CA SER A 558 -17.64 -13.07 -25.16
C SER A 558 -18.87 -12.17 -25.04
N MET A 559 -18.95 -11.39 -23.97
CA MET A 559 -20.03 -10.45 -23.70
C MET A 559 -19.45 -9.22 -22.98
N LEU A 560 -19.98 -8.03 -23.20
CA LEU A 560 -19.54 -6.87 -22.39
C LEU A 560 -20.28 -6.87 -21.06
N LEU A 561 -21.61 -6.92 -21.11
CA LEU A 561 -22.46 -6.72 -19.95
C LEU A 561 -23.43 -7.88 -19.73
N ARG A 562 -23.57 -8.34 -18.49
CA ARG A 562 -24.69 -9.21 -18.09
C ARG A 562 -25.40 -8.68 -16.86
N ALA A 563 -26.71 -8.94 -16.80
CA ALA A 563 -27.54 -8.65 -15.64
C ALA A 563 -28.45 -9.84 -15.35
N LEU A 564 -28.17 -10.59 -14.29
CA LEU A 564 -28.84 -11.85 -13.98
C LEU A 564 -29.18 -11.92 -12.48
N PRO A 565 -30.32 -12.53 -12.10
CA PRO A 565 -30.50 -13.00 -10.73
C PRO A 565 -29.52 -14.16 -10.48
N GLY A 566 -29.00 -14.29 -9.26
CA GLY A 566 -28.04 -15.29 -8.85
C GLY A 566 -28.38 -16.71 -9.28
N THR A 567 -27.36 -17.48 -9.69
CA THR A 567 -27.53 -18.76 -10.39
C THR A 567 -27.97 -19.93 -9.50
N LEU A 568 -27.96 -19.78 -8.18
CA LEU A 568 -28.25 -20.88 -7.25
C LEU A 568 -29.10 -20.35 -6.09
N ILE A 569 -30.42 -20.51 -6.22
CA ILE A 569 -31.42 -20.32 -5.17
C ILE A 569 -31.66 -18.84 -4.79
N GLY A 570 -32.58 -18.16 -5.48
CA GLY A 570 -33.34 -17.07 -4.86
C GLY A 570 -33.01 -15.62 -5.24
N GLY A 571 -32.15 -15.36 -6.23
CA GLY A 571 -31.95 -13.99 -6.75
C GLY A 571 -33.27 -13.39 -7.24
N ASP A 572 -33.50 -12.11 -6.95
CA ASP A 572 -34.76 -11.45 -7.28
C ASP A 572 -34.76 -11.02 -8.75
N ILE A 573 -35.58 -11.70 -9.56
CA ILE A 573 -35.82 -11.30 -10.96
C ILE A 573 -36.33 -9.85 -11.08
N ASN A 574 -37.00 -9.34 -10.04
CA ASN A 574 -37.52 -7.98 -9.97
C ASN A 574 -36.45 -6.95 -9.56
N ALA A 575 -35.21 -7.38 -9.26
CA ALA A 575 -34.10 -6.49 -8.95
C ALA A 575 -33.79 -5.56 -10.13
N PHE A 576 -33.24 -4.40 -9.80
CA PHE A 576 -32.93 -3.35 -10.77
C PHE A 576 -31.42 -3.23 -10.99
N VAL A 577 -31.05 -3.17 -12.27
CA VAL A 577 -29.82 -2.52 -12.74
C VAL A 577 -30.20 -1.11 -13.16
N ARG A 578 -29.70 -0.08 -12.47
CA ARG A 578 -30.14 1.29 -12.77
C ARG A 578 -29.07 2.37 -12.70
N ASN A 579 -29.17 3.33 -13.60
CA ASN A 579 -28.40 4.58 -13.59
C ASN A 579 -26.88 4.38 -13.52
N ASN A 580 -26.35 3.26 -14.02
CA ASN A 580 -24.92 3.08 -14.18
C ASN A 580 -24.48 3.78 -15.46
N ILE A 581 -23.36 4.49 -15.40
CA ILE A 581 -22.85 5.31 -16.50
C ILE A 581 -21.52 4.73 -16.96
N PHE A 582 -21.45 4.40 -18.25
CA PHE A 582 -20.23 4.05 -18.96
C PHE A 582 -19.80 5.26 -19.78
N ASP A 583 -18.77 6.00 -19.37
CA ASP A 583 -18.28 7.20 -20.06
C ASP A 583 -16.89 6.93 -20.66
N ASN A 584 -16.69 7.35 -21.91
CA ASN A 584 -15.42 7.26 -22.62
C ASN A 584 -14.80 5.85 -22.64
N CYS A 585 -15.65 4.81 -22.73
CA CYS A 585 -15.19 3.42 -22.76
C CYS A 585 -14.93 2.96 -24.20
N THR A 586 -13.99 2.02 -24.37
CA THR A 586 -13.67 1.39 -25.66
C THR A 586 -13.87 -0.10 -25.58
N PHE A 587 -14.73 -0.63 -26.45
CA PHE A 587 -15.09 -2.05 -26.49
C PHE A 587 -14.74 -2.64 -27.84
N THR A 588 -13.75 -3.54 -27.89
CA THR A 588 -13.24 -4.10 -29.14
C THR A 588 -13.32 -5.62 -29.15
N ASN A 589 -13.76 -6.19 -30.28
CA ASN A 589 -13.85 -7.64 -30.51
C ASN A 589 -14.71 -8.35 -29.46
N TYR A 590 -16.02 -8.08 -29.47
CA TYR A 590 -16.95 -8.68 -28.52
C TYR A 590 -18.06 -9.49 -29.19
N GLY A 591 -18.56 -10.51 -28.48
CA GLY A 591 -19.64 -11.37 -28.98
C GLY A 591 -21.02 -10.74 -28.81
N VAL A 592 -21.33 -10.28 -27.61
CA VAL A 592 -22.64 -9.72 -27.24
C VAL A 592 -22.43 -8.41 -26.47
N LEU A 593 -23.14 -7.35 -26.85
CA LEU A 593 -23.07 -6.07 -26.13
C LEU A 593 -23.61 -6.25 -24.72
N ALA A 594 -24.87 -6.66 -24.59
CA ALA A 594 -25.47 -6.90 -23.28
C ALA A 594 -26.46 -8.06 -23.29
N ASN A 595 -26.58 -8.74 -22.14
CA ASN A 595 -27.63 -9.72 -21.88
C ASN A 595 -28.33 -9.40 -20.57
N PHE A 596 -29.59 -8.99 -20.64
CA PHE A 596 -30.39 -8.66 -19.47
C PHE A 596 -31.47 -9.73 -19.24
N TYR A 597 -31.52 -10.20 -17.99
CA TYR A 597 -32.61 -11.02 -17.47
C TYR A 597 -33.48 -10.22 -16.50
N MET A 598 -32.86 -9.30 -15.75
CA MET A 598 -33.48 -8.39 -14.78
C MET A 598 -33.91 -7.06 -15.42
N ARG A 599 -34.63 -6.24 -14.65
CA ARG A 599 -35.07 -4.92 -15.10
C ARG A 599 -33.88 -3.95 -15.25
N ASN A 600 -33.88 -3.20 -16.35
CA ASN A 600 -32.87 -2.21 -16.71
C ASN A 600 -33.52 -0.82 -16.82
N GLU A 601 -32.93 0.19 -16.15
CA GLU A 601 -33.46 1.55 -16.15
C GLU A 601 -32.36 2.61 -16.10
N GLY A 602 -32.34 3.55 -17.05
CA GLY A 602 -31.47 4.73 -16.98
C GLY A 602 -29.97 4.45 -17.10
N ASN A 603 -29.56 3.23 -17.45
CA ASN A 603 -28.15 2.92 -17.73
C ASN A 603 -27.76 3.56 -19.07
N GLU A 604 -26.61 4.20 -19.10
CA GLU A 604 -26.18 5.02 -20.23
C GLU A 604 -24.73 4.72 -20.61
N PHE A 605 -24.52 4.49 -21.91
CA PHE A 605 -23.21 4.56 -22.54
C PHE A 605 -23.06 5.95 -23.15
N LYS A 606 -21.96 6.62 -22.83
CA LYS A 606 -21.65 7.99 -23.22
C LYS A 606 -20.24 8.05 -23.79
N ASN A 607 -20.07 8.77 -24.90
CA ASN A 607 -18.77 8.98 -25.55
C ASN A 607 -17.98 7.67 -25.80
N SER A 608 -18.66 6.54 -25.93
CA SER A 608 -18.03 5.22 -25.94
C SER A 608 -17.94 4.66 -27.36
N SER A 609 -16.93 3.84 -27.63
CA SER A 609 -16.72 3.21 -28.93
C SER A 609 -16.95 1.70 -28.86
N PHE A 610 -17.62 1.18 -29.90
CA PHE A 610 -17.96 -0.23 -30.03
C PHE A 610 -17.44 -0.74 -31.38
N LYS A 611 -16.49 -1.68 -31.36
CA LYS A 611 -15.83 -2.19 -32.55
C LYS A 611 -15.89 -3.71 -32.65
N ASN A 612 -16.22 -4.22 -33.84
CA ASN A 612 -16.24 -5.65 -34.17
C ASN A 612 -17.15 -6.46 -33.23
N GLY A 613 -18.32 -5.93 -32.92
CA GLY A 613 -19.37 -6.57 -32.13
C GLY A 613 -20.21 -7.53 -32.98
N SER A 614 -20.55 -8.71 -32.47
CA SER A 614 -21.38 -9.66 -33.24
C SER A 614 -22.89 -9.51 -32.98
N VAL A 615 -23.29 -9.22 -31.74
CA VAL A 615 -24.70 -9.06 -31.35
C VAL A 615 -24.85 -7.87 -30.41
N GLY A 616 -25.93 -7.09 -30.59
CA GLY A 616 -26.28 -5.97 -29.72
C GLY A 616 -26.89 -6.45 -28.41
N ILE A 617 -27.92 -5.76 -27.94
CA ILE A 617 -28.61 -6.14 -26.70
C ILE A 617 -29.48 -7.39 -26.93
N LYS A 618 -29.23 -8.46 -26.16
CA LYS A 618 -30.07 -9.66 -26.10
C LYS A 618 -31.02 -9.58 -24.91
N ILE A 619 -32.26 -10.00 -25.15
CA ILE A 619 -33.23 -10.31 -24.10
C ILE A 619 -33.30 -11.83 -23.96
N ASN A 620 -33.17 -12.33 -22.73
CA ASN A 620 -33.23 -13.76 -22.50
C ASN A 620 -34.68 -14.30 -22.52
N ASN A 621 -34.84 -15.53 -23.01
CA ASN A 621 -36.14 -16.17 -23.07
C ASN A 621 -36.64 -16.53 -21.67
N GLY A 622 -37.68 -15.83 -21.20
CA GLY A 622 -38.25 -16.02 -19.86
C GLY A 622 -38.22 -14.77 -18.99
N SER A 623 -37.49 -13.73 -19.39
CA SER A 623 -37.56 -12.44 -18.69
C SER A 623 -38.98 -11.85 -18.79
N PRO A 624 -39.61 -11.45 -17.67
CA PRO A 624 -40.92 -10.80 -17.68
C PRO A 624 -40.85 -9.34 -18.17
N TYR A 625 -39.65 -8.75 -18.33
CA TYR A 625 -39.44 -7.32 -18.63
C TYR A 625 -38.92 -7.04 -20.04
N ARG A 626 -39.28 -7.88 -21.01
CA ARG A 626 -38.70 -7.84 -22.37
C ARG A 626 -38.78 -6.46 -23.05
N SER A 627 -39.88 -5.75 -22.88
CA SER A 627 -40.07 -4.41 -23.46
C SER A 627 -39.23 -3.34 -22.79
N ASP A 628 -39.05 -3.44 -21.48
CA ASP A 628 -38.40 -2.41 -20.66
C ASP A 628 -36.88 -2.50 -20.81
N ILE A 629 -36.36 -3.71 -21.00
CA ILE A 629 -34.93 -3.97 -21.18
C ILE A 629 -34.36 -3.22 -22.40
N LEU A 630 -34.98 -3.35 -23.57
CA LEU A 630 -34.46 -2.76 -24.81
C LEU A 630 -34.62 -1.25 -24.87
N ASN A 631 -35.69 -0.70 -24.31
CA ASN A 631 -36.02 0.72 -24.45
C ASN A 631 -35.29 1.63 -23.46
N ASN A 632 -34.59 1.07 -22.47
CA ASN A 632 -34.05 1.82 -21.34
C ASN A 632 -32.50 1.86 -21.26
N VAL A 633 -31.79 1.35 -22.26
CA VAL A 633 -30.35 1.60 -22.42
C VAL A 633 -30.15 2.79 -23.34
N LYS A 634 -29.49 3.82 -22.83
CA LYS A 634 -29.23 5.05 -23.59
C LYS A 634 -27.82 5.03 -24.16
N PHE A 635 -27.69 5.47 -25.41
CA PHE A 635 -26.41 5.69 -26.07
C PHE A 635 -26.30 7.17 -26.47
N THR A 636 -25.31 7.87 -25.93
CA THR A 636 -25.06 9.29 -26.20
C THR A 636 -23.66 9.46 -26.76
N ASN A 637 -23.54 10.07 -27.95
CA ASN A 637 -22.25 10.28 -28.62
C ASN A 637 -21.40 8.99 -28.75
N CYS A 638 -22.05 7.84 -28.93
CA CYS A 638 -21.36 6.57 -29.09
C CYS A 638 -21.10 6.27 -30.58
N THR A 639 -20.02 5.54 -30.86
CA THR A 639 -19.67 5.08 -32.21
C THR A 639 -19.75 3.57 -32.32
N PHE A 640 -20.22 3.06 -33.47
CA PHE A 640 -20.35 1.64 -33.74
C PHE A 640 -19.68 1.32 -35.08
N GLU A 641 -18.60 0.54 -35.06
CA GLU A 641 -17.85 0.10 -36.23
C GLU A 641 -17.91 -1.43 -36.33
N ASN A 642 -18.51 -1.97 -37.40
CA ASN A 642 -18.74 -3.42 -37.56
C ASN A 642 -19.42 -4.04 -36.33
N ALA A 643 -20.32 -3.30 -35.70
CA ALA A 643 -20.97 -3.64 -34.46
C ALA A 643 -22.46 -3.28 -34.52
N PRO A 644 -23.38 -4.18 -34.16
CA PRO A 644 -24.77 -3.84 -33.96
C PRO A 644 -24.96 -3.07 -32.64
N GLN A 645 -25.92 -2.16 -32.66
CA GLN A 645 -26.45 -1.49 -31.47
C GLN A 645 -27.30 -2.43 -30.63
#